data_AF-A0A7Y5XPT1-F1
#
_entry.id   AF-A0A7Y5XPT1-F1
#
_cell.length_a   1.000
_cell.length_b   1.000
_cell.length_c   1.000
_cell.angle_alpha   90.00
_cell.angle_beta   90.00
_cell.angle_gamma   90.00
#
_symmetry.space_group_name_H-M   'P 1'
#
loop_
_entity.id
_entity.type
_entity.pdbx_description
1 polymer ?
#
loop_
_entity_poly.entity_id
_entity_poly.type
_entity_poly.pdbx_seq_one_letter_code
_entity_poly.pdbx_strand_id
1 'polypeptide(L)'
;MPYLSAKNALARGILTFSDAWHTDARTGGIPVANAELCDSLGRLGVPVISRAGNENLQEQFVTVQSGGVYPGLNPQATLMLPNGMPAAKSIFAVIGHARFSSPPALVFQRTKYRKALFIHAIHDDPRRVYGFHEQPELGEDSYRTEKSLCHAADCIFAVGPRLARLGMEYAADAPRPIPVYEYTPGLPNPEPTRYAQPPTDHVNVVMLGRMNDEIKGMTTAAYAARELRKLGYDNLQLTMLGVEASTVGELSGRFSNIAGFPVNVLPHTRDQRMVAEVLHGATIAIFPAYHEDFGLAAWKAIAEGVPALISADSGVADVLTDPSRVPARLGRESVVRLPSGPLRADVLTRKIDATLRELPRHRRRALELRDHMATNFTQVGAAQDFLHFLQDRAGQQIWTHKTPLPARMVHALGRGAAIELDDFVLNDDERQVFFADAYAAAAEGSAPIDEPEAILFVNEPGAGKSSVANYTAERYENLGGSVRDDFDRHVDHHVAFKILSNRQEGTAPDAQVYVASDGLAAMDYVSARAREEQRRVIGEYMGDAAGLMRQISAYKAKGYKVHVVSLGISQDESLVRVHERQMGQREVEGAGRHMPAKMQVDARDAMPGVLDELVAHGEIDSLTLLDHSWGARYVHQRTDAALPDFFGGGEPVAAASPGEALEMLRAEHAEKDEVLAAKNEPPPLLARLVKLSRQMGERFPPELAEIKSRLQEKARTVSTSIVVILPPSTFMTAPGAKPQPGVKRPPSIS
;
A
#
# COMPACT_ATOMS: atom_id res chain seq x y z
N MET A 1 28.69 5.51 9.10
CA MET A 1 27.81 6.70 9.07
C MET A 1 26.38 6.24 8.82
N PRO A 2 25.40 6.55 9.68
CA PRO A 2 24.02 6.17 9.41
C PRO A 2 23.49 7.01 8.26
N TYR A 3 23.20 6.36 7.13
CA TYR A 3 22.52 6.95 6.00
C TYR A 3 21.14 7.47 6.43
N LEU A 4 21.07 8.76 6.73
CA LEU A 4 19.86 9.50 7.07
C LEU A 4 19.85 10.79 6.25
N SER A 5 19.16 10.72 5.13
CA SER A 5 18.51 11.83 4.42
C SER A 5 17.26 11.20 3.79
N ALA A 6 16.12 11.01 4.46
CA ALA A 6 15.26 11.92 5.23
C ALA A 6 14.55 13.03 4.40
N LYS A 7 14.71 13.07 3.07
CA LYS A 7 13.88 13.93 2.21
C LYS A 7 13.12 13.25 1.06
N ASN A 8 13.36 11.98 0.75
CA ASN A 8 12.50 11.25 -0.20
C ASN A 8 11.60 10.27 0.55
N ALA A 9 10.43 10.73 0.97
CA ALA A 9 9.37 9.90 1.53
C ALA A 9 8.16 9.96 0.60
N LEU A 10 8.28 9.40 -0.61
CA LEU A 10 7.23 9.52 -1.64
C LEU A 10 6.09 8.50 -1.53
N ALA A 11 6.04 7.71 -0.45
CA ALA A 11 4.81 7.09 0.03
C ALA A 11 4.90 6.84 1.54
N ARG A 12 4.23 7.68 2.33
CA ARG A 12 3.91 7.29 3.71
C ARG A 12 2.70 6.36 3.63
N GLY A 13 2.65 5.36 4.49
CA GLY A 13 1.56 4.39 4.55
C GLY A 13 0.38 4.83 5.44
N ILE A 14 -0.67 4.01 5.38
CA ILE A 14 -1.85 4.11 6.22
C ILE A 14 -1.79 2.99 7.27
N LEU A 15 -2.03 3.34 8.52
CA LEU A 15 -2.23 2.39 9.61
C LEU A 15 -3.71 2.37 9.97
N THR A 16 -4.39 1.25 9.76
CA THR A 16 -5.78 1.08 10.20
C THR A 16 -5.85 0.15 11.41
N PHE A 17 -6.90 0.30 12.20
CA PHE A 17 -7.21 -0.57 13.33
C PHE A 17 -8.58 -1.20 13.11
N SER A 18 -8.67 -2.50 13.34
CA SER A 18 -9.94 -3.24 13.32
C SER A 18 -9.93 -4.30 14.42
N ASP A 19 -11.08 -4.61 14.98
CA ASP A 19 -11.25 -5.64 16.01
C ASP A 19 -10.99 -7.06 15.45
N ALA A 20 -11.29 -7.27 14.16
CA ALA A 20 -10.97 -8.47 13.42
C ALA A 20 -10.52 -8.16 11.98
N TRP A 21 -9.82 -9.09 11.35
CA TRP A 21 -9.48 -9.03 9.92
C TRP A 21 -10.55 -9.69 9.04
N HIS A 22 -11.14 -10.80 9.51
CA HIS A 22 -12.21 -11.51 8.81
C HIS A 22 -13.49 -11.56 9.66
N THR A 23 -14.64 -11.67 9.00
CA THR A 23 -15.92 -11.86 9.67
C THR A 23 -16.15 -13.30 10.12
N ASP A 24 -16.73 -13.46 11.30
CA ASP A 24 -17.47 -14.64 11.77
C ASP A 24 -18.96 -14.28 11.94
N ALA A 25 -19.78 -15.22 12.40
CA ALA A 25 -21.22 -15.00 12.61
C ALA A 25 -21.56 -13.95 13.69
N ARG A 26 -20.58 -13.55 14.51
CA ARG A 26 -20.73 -12.62 15.64
C ARG A 26 -20.27 -11.21 15.30
N THR A 27 -19.35 -11.10 14.35
CA THR A 27 -18.78 -9.83 13.88
C THR A 27 -19.61 -9.24 12.73
N GLY A 28 -19.68 -7.91 12.69
CA GLY A 28 -20.49 -7.16 11.73
C GLY A 28 -19.78 -6.91 10.39
N GLY A 29 -20.28 -5.95 9.61
CA GLY A 29 -19.67 -5.55 8.34
C GLY A 29 -18.37 -4.75 8.47
N ILE A 30 -17.98 -4.33 9.68
CA ILE A 30 -16.83 -3.44 9.92
C ILE A 30 -15.50 -4.08 9.50
N PRO A 31 -15.15 -5.31 9.91
CA PRO A 31 -13.95 -6.00 9.42
C PRO A 31 -13.90 -6.14 7.89
N VAL A 32 -15.05 -6.39 7.24
CA VAL A 32 -15.13 -6.48 5.77
C VAL A 32 -14.80 -5.14 5.14
N ALA A 33 -15.45 -4.07 5.61
CA ALA A 33 -15.22 -2.73 5.10
C ALA A 33 -13.76 -2.28 5.30
N ASN A 34 -13.14 -2.63 6.43
CA ASN A 34 -11.72 -2.39 6.67
C ASN A 34 -10.85 -3.17 5.68
N ALA A 35 -11.07 -4.47 5.53
CA ALA A 35 -10.28 -5.32 4.64
C ALA A 35 -10.38 -4.87 3.17
N GLU A 36 -11.59 -4.56 2.70
CA GLU A 36 -11.84 -4.07 1.33
C GLU A 36 -11.20 -2.70 1.08
N LEU A 37 -11.28 -1.78 2.06
CA LEU A 37 -10.60 -0.48 1.99
C LEU A 37 -9.08 -0.68 1.92
N CYS A 38 -8.52 -1.54 2.77
CA CYS A 38 -7.08 -1.84 2.79
C CYS A 38 -6.60 -2.43 1.46
N ASP A 39 -7.32 -3.42 0.92
CA ASP A 39 -6.98 -4.04 -0.36
C ASP A 39 -7.00 -3.00 -1.49
N SER A 40 -8.04 -2.16 -1.53
CA SER A 40 -8.19 -1.12 -2.56
C SER A 40 -7.10 -0.05 -2.50
N LEU A 41 -6.74 0.40 -1.29
CA LEU A 41 -5.62 1.32 -1.07
C LEU A 41 -4.28 0.67 -1.47
N GLY A 42 -4.09 -0.60 -1.13
CA GLY A 42 -2.91 -1.37 -1.51
C GLY A 42 -2.77 -1.54 -3.03
N ARG A 43 -3.88 -1.79 -3.74
CA ARG A 43 -3.93 -1.83 -5.22
C ARG A 43 -3.56 -0.50 -5.88
N LEU A 44 -3.73 0.62 -5.17
CA LEU A 44 -3.30 1.96 -5.60
C LEU A 44 -1.83 2.26 -5.25
N GLY A 45 -1.09 1.25 -4.76
CA GLY A 45 0.33 1.39 -4.42
C GLY A 45 0.59 2.11 -3.09
N VAL A 46 -0.42 2.27 -2.24
CA VAL A 46 -0.25 2.83 -0.89
C VAL A 46 0.15 1.71 0.07
N PRO A 47 1.24 1.84 0.84
CA PRO A 47 1.55 0.87 1.89
C PRO A 47 0.44 0.88 2.96
N VAL A 48 -0.20 -0.27 3.20
CA VAL A 48 -1.25 -0.40 4.20
C VAL A 48 -0.88 -1.45 5.25
N ILE A 49 -0.96 -1.04 6.51
CA ILE A 49 -0.84 -1.93 7.66
C ILE A 49 -2.16 -1.92 8.41
N SER A 50 -2.74 -3.11 8.64
CA SER A 50 -3.95 -3.27 9.44
C SER A 50 -3.62 -3.92 10.77
N ARG A 51 -3.77 -3.19 11.87
CA ARG A 51 -3.70 -3.73 13.22
C ARG A 51 -5.03 -4.42 13.54
N ALA A 52 -5.07 -5.74 13.35
CA ALA A 52 -6.30 -6.52 13.48
C ALA A 52 -6.02 -8.00 13.75
N GLY A 53 -7.03 -8.69 14.30
CA GLY A 53 -7.03 -10.15 14.44
C GLY A 53 -6.05 -10.67 15.49
N ASN A 54 -5.83 -11.98 15.43
CA ASN A 54 -5.07 -12.73 16.45
C ASN A 54 -3.70 -13.21 15.96
N GLU A 55 -3.45 -13.17 14.66
CA GLU A 55 -2.20 -13.60 14.03
C GLU A 55 -1.73 -12.59 12.99
N ASN A 56 -0.41 -12.58 12.73
CA ASN A 56 0.13 -11.77 11.64
C ASN A 56 -0.17 -12.47 10.31
N LEU A 57 -0.73 -11.73 9.35
CA LEU A 57 -1.03 -12.24 8.02
C LEU A 57 -0.42 -11.30 6.99
N GLN A 58 0.16 -11.86 5.93
CA GLN A 58 0.56 -11.09 4.76
C GLN A 58 -0.42 -11.41 3.64
N GLU A 59 -1.28 -10.44 3.34
CA GLU A 59 -2.15 -10.47 2.17
C GLU A 59 -1.40 -9.87 0.97
N GLN A 60 -1.98 -9.97 -0.23
CA GLN A 60 -1.32 -9.53 -1.46
C GLN A 60 -0.81 -8.08 -1.38
N PHE A 61 -1.59 -7.16 -0.81
CA PHE A 61 -1.24 -5.74 -0.71
C PHE A 61 -1.27 -5.18 0.72
N VAL A 62 -1.58 -6.00 1.73
CA VAL A 62 -1.81 -5.54 3.11
C VAL A 62 -1.04 -6.40 4.09
N THR A 63 -0.32 -5.75 5.00
CA THR A 63 0.27 -6.43 6.17
C THR A 63 -0.69 -6.34 7.35
N VAL A 64 -1.26 -7.47 7.75
CA VAL A 64 -2.10 -7.57 8.94
C VAL A 64 -1.21 -7.89 10.13
N GLN A 65 -1.22 -7.01 11.13
CA GLN A 65 -0.46 -7.16 12.35
C GLN A 65 -1.38 -7.47 13.52
N SER A 66 -1.06 -8.51 14.26
CA SER A 66 -1.72 -8.88 15.50
C SER A 66 -0.99 -8.29 16.69
N GLY A 67 -1.77 -7.95 17.73
CA GLY A 67 -1.21 -7.66 19.05
C GLY A 67 -0.72 -8.88 19.80
N GLY A 68 -1.06 -10.07 19.33
CA GLY A 68 -0.88 -11.34 20.03
C GLY A 68 -2.14 -11.73 20.81
N VAL A 69 -2.20 -12.98 21.25
CA VAL A 69 -3.26 -13.50 22.12
C VAL A 69 -2.67 -13.69 23.52
N TYR A 70 -3.28 -13.06 24.52
CA TYR A 70 -2.86 -13.14 25.92
C TYR A 70 -4.01 -13.63 26.80
N PRO A 71 -3.81 -14.68 27.62
CA PRO A 71 -4.86 -15.17 28.51
C PRO A 71 -5.42 -14.07 29.41
N GLY A 72 -6.75 -13.93 29.43
CA GLY A 72 -7.45 -12.93 30.24
C GLY A 72 -7.47 -11.50 29.68
N LEU A 73 -6.78 -11.23 28.57
CA LEU A 73 -6.81 -9.93 27.91
C LEU A 73 -7.86 -9.91 26.80
N ASN A 74 -8.68 -8.86 26.75
CA ASN A 74 -9.64 -8.72 25.66
C ASN A 74 -8.91 -8.38 24.33
N PRO A 75 -9.44 -8.80 23.16
CA PRO A 75 -8.81 -8.53 21.87
C PRO A 75 -8.61 -7.03 21.59
N GLN A 76 -9.51 -6.16 22.07
CA GLN A 76 -9.39 -4.72 21.87
C GLN A 76 -8.16 -4.13 22.57
N ALA A 77 -7.77 -4.65 23.74
CA ALA A 77 -6.58 -4.22 24.47
C ALA A 77 -5.29 -4.71 23.80
N THR A 78 -5.30 -5.83 23.07
CA THR A 78 -4.13 -6.28 22.31
C THR A 78 -3.80 -5.31 21.16
N LEU A 79 -4.81 -4.62 20.61
CA LEU A 79 -4.61 -3.55 19.63
C LEU A 79 -3.73 -2.42 20.17
N MET A 80 -3.72 -2.16 21.48
CA MET A 80 -2.93 -1.11 22.14
C MET A 80 -1.47 -1.48 22.38
N LEU A 81 -1.07 -2.74 22.16
CA LEU A 81 0.30 -3.18 22.43
C LEU A 81 1.27 -2.59 21.37
N PRO A 82 2.46 -2.10 21.76
CA PRO A 82 3.36 -1.40 20.85
C PRO A 82 4.20 -2.33 19.95
N ASN A 83 4.08 -3.64 20.09
CA ASN A 83 4.84 -4.66 19.36
C ASN A 83 4.56 -4.61 17.85
N GLY A 84 5.61 -4.62 17.04
CA GLY A 84 5.52 -4.68 15.57
C GLY A 84 5.10 -3.38 14.88
N MET A 85 4.82 -2.32 15.65
CA MET A 85 4.28 -1.07 15.11
C MET A 85 5.29 -0.35 14.20
N PRO A 86 4.88 0.15 13.02
CA PRO A 86 5.77 0.78 12.02
C PRO A 86 6.49 2.03 12.54
N ALA A 87 7.52 2.47 11.82
CA ALA A 87 8.24 3.70 12.16
C ALA A 87 7.31 4.92 12.04
N ALA A 88 7.42 5.87 12.98
CA ALA A 88 6.49 7.02 12.99
C ALA A 88 6.53 7.85 11.69
N LYS A 89 7.71 7.96 11.07
CA LYS A 89 7.92 8.70 9.81
C LYS A 89 7.30 8.04 8.59
N SER A 90 6.93 6.75 8.67
CA SER A 90 6.38 6.00 7.55
C SER A 90 4.85 5.97 7.52
N ILE A 91 4.16 6.65 8.44
CA ILE A 91 2.69 6.69 8.50
C ILE A 91 2.21 8.13 8.40
N PHE A 92 1.28 8.43 7.49
CA PHE A 92 0.65 9.76 7.38
C PHE A 92 -0.79 9.79 7.88
N ALA A 93 -1.44 8.64 7.99
CA ALA A 93 -2.82 8.54 8.44
C ALA A 93 -3.03 7.32 9.33
N VAL A 94 -3.80 7.51 10.38
CA VAL A 94 -4.24 6.46 11.31
C VAL A 94 -5.77 6.40 11.25
N ILE A 95 -6.32 5.26 10.86
CA ILE A 95 -7.76 5.04 10.74
C ILE A 95 -8.23 4.17 11.91
N GLY A 96 -9.30 4.61 12.57
CA GLY A 96 -10.03 3.82 13.55
C GLY A 96 -11.48 3.64 13.12
N HIS A 97 -12.04 2.45 13.32
CA HIS A 97 -13.41 2.12 12.97
C HIS A 97 -14.33 2.04 14.20
N ALA A 98 -15.31 2.95 14.23
CA ALA A 98 -16.32 3.11 15.26
C ALA A 98 -15.73 3.21 16.67
N ARG A 99 -16.56 3.10 17.70
CA ARG A 99 -16.19 3.00 19.12
C ARG A 99 -15.32 1.78 19.45
N PHE A 100 -15.21 0.82 18.54
CA PHE A 100 -14.48 -0.43 18.74
C PHE A 100 -12.96 -0.26 18.55
N SER A 101 -12.52 0.33 17.46
CA SER A 101 -11.09 0.39 17.13
C SER A 101 -10.54 1.81 17.03
N SER A 102 -11.41 2.83 17.11
CA SER A 102 -10.96 4.22 17.20
C SER A 102 -10.25 4.58 18.51
N PRO A 103 -10.63 4.07 19.69
CA PRO A 103 -9.87 4.34 20.91
C PRO A 103 -8.39 3.94 20.84
N PRO A 104 -8.00 2.70 20.46
CA PRO A 104 -6.58 2.35 20.31
C PRO A 104 -5.89 3.15 19.19
N ALA A 105 -6.57 3.37 18.06
CA ALA A 105 -6.05 4.18 16.95
C ALA A 105 -5.70 5.61 17.40
N LEU A 106 -6.60 6.26 18.14
CA LEU A 106 -6.40 7.60 18.69
C LEU A 106 -5.21 7.64 19.65
N VAL A 107 -5.06 6.63 20.54
CA VAL A 107 -3.91 6.56 21.45
C VAL A 107 -2.60 6.52 20.67
N PHE A 108 -2.49 5.69 19.63
CA PHE A 108 -1.28 5.62 18.81
C PHE A 108 -1.04 6.90 18.01
N GLN A 109 -2.09 7.54 17.48
CA GLN A 109 -1.95 8.81 16.78
C GLN A 109 -1.43 9.90 17.73
N ARG A 110 -1.93 9.99 18.96
CA ARG A 110 -1.52 11.00 19.95
C ARG A 110 -0.13 10.76 20.55
N THR A 111 0.32 9.52 20.62
CA THR A 111 1.59 9.15 21.28
C THR A 111 2.75 8.92 20.31
N LYS A 112 2.54 8.08 19.28
CA LYS A 112 3.60 7.65 18.35
C LYS A 112 3.54 8.35 17.00
N TYR A 113 2.34 8.51 16.43
CA TYR A 113 2.15 9.04 15.07
C TYR A 113 1.62 10.49 15.09
N ARG A 114 2.23 11.37 15.89
CA ARG A 114 1.74 12.74 16.17
C ARG A 114 1.59 13.65 14.95
N LYS A 115 2.25 13.31 13.84
CA LYS A 115 2.18 14.04 12.56
C LYS A 115 1.18 13.41 11.57
N ALA A 116 0.62 12.26 11.89
CA ALA A 116 -0.37 11.58 11.06
C ALA A 116 -1.76 12.13 11.34
N LEU A 117 -2.60 12.17 10.30
CA LEU A 117 -4.03 12.47 10.41
C LEU A 117 -4.72 11.35 11.22
N PHE A 118 -5.60 11.73 12.14
CA PHE A 118 -6.54 10.79 12.76
C PHE A 118 -7.86 10.80 11.99
N ILE A 119 -8.22 9.65 11.43
CA ILE A 119 -9.47 9.45 10.71
C ILE A 119 -10.36 8.54 11.54
N HIS A 120 -11.55 9.03 11.88
CA HIS A 120 -12.53 8.26 12.60
C HIS A 120 -13.64 7.82 11.64
N ALA A 121 -13.79 6.51 11.48
CA ALA A 121 -14.79 5.92 10.59
C ALA A 121 -16.08 5.57 11.34
N ILE A 122 -17.20 6.14 10.91
CA ILE A 122 -18.54 5.85 11.45
C ILE A 122 -19.17 4.75 10.61
N HIS A 123 -19.64 3.70 11.29
CA HIS A 123 -20.25 2.51 10.67
C HIS A 123 -21.69 2.25 11.09
N ASP A 124 -22.11 2.75 12.24
CA ASP A 124 -23.47 2.58 12.77
C ASP A 124 -23.97 3.83 13.50
N ASP A 125 -25.30 3.98 13.60
CA ASP A 125 -25.95 4.87 14.58
C ASP A 125 -26.29 4.06 15.84
N PRO A 126 -25.54 4.24 16.95
CA PRO A 126 -25.78 3.46 18.16
C PRO A 126 -27.19 3.67 18.73
N ARG A 127 -27.77 4.87 18.63
CA ARG A 127 -29.11 5.14 19.19
C ARG A 127 -30.19 4.35 18.46
N ARG A 128 -30.04 4.17 17.14
CA ARG A 128 -30.95 3.34 16.33
C ARG A 128 -30.83 1.87 16.69
N VAL A 129 -29.60 1.36 16.73
CA VAL A 129 -29.32 -0.05 16.98
C VAL A 129 -29.75 -0.45 18.39
N TYR A 130 -29.24 0.23 19.42
CA TYR A 130 -29.59 -0.10 20.81
C TYR A 130 -31.03 0.27 21.17
N GLY A 131 -31.61 1.29 20.52
CA GLY A 131 -33.02 1.62 20.66
C GLY A 131 -33.94 0.47 20.21
N PHE A 132 -33.60 -0.22 19.11
CA PHE A 132 -34.33 -1.41 18.66
C PHE A 132 -34.23 -2.57 19.65
N HIS A 133 -33.07 -2.73 20.30
CA HIS A 133 -32.83 -3.76 21.33
C HIS A 133 -33.35 -3.38 22.72
N GLU A 134 -34.14 -2.31 22.85
CA GLU A 134 -34.68 -1.83 24.12
C GLU A 134 -33.57 -1.50 25.16
N GLN A 135 -32.43 -1.00 24.68
CA GLN A 135 -31.26 -0.62 25.48
C GLN A 135 -30.87 0.86 25.30
N PRO A 136 -31.79 1.83 25.51
CA PRO A 136 -31.56 3.24 25.17
C PRO A 136 -30.38 3.87 25.93
N GLU A 137 -30.12 3.45 27.18
CA GLU A 137 -29.00 3.96 27.98
C GLU A 137 -27.63 3.60 27.37
N LEU A 138 -27.45 2.33 26.99
CA LEU A 138 -26.24 1.88 26.28
C LEU A 138 -26.09 2.56 24.92
N GLY A 139 -27.21 2.81 24.24
CA GLY A 139 -27.24 3.57 22.99
C GLY A 139 -26.75 5.00 23.16
N GLU A 140 -27.18 5.67 24.22
CA GLU A 140 -26.77 7.04 24.52
C GLU A 140 -25.29 7.13 24.93
N ASP A 141 -24.78 6.20 25.74
CA ASP A 141 -23.36 6.15 26.10
C ASP A 141 -22.46 5.85 24.89
N SER A 142 -22.91 4.94 24.02
CA SER A 142 -22.23 4.64 22.75
C SER A 142 -22.23 5.85 21.82
N TYR A 143 -23.36 6.57 21.71
CA TYR A 143 -23.44 7.83 20.96
C TYR A 143 -22.46 8.87 21.48
N ARG A 144 -22.39 9.08 22.80
CA ARG A 144 -21.44 10.06 23.40
C ARG A 144 -20.00 9.70 23.07
N THR A 145 -19.69 8.41 23.07
CA THR A 145 -18.37 7.89 22.70
C THR A 145 -18.08 8.17 21.22
N GLU A 146 -18.98 7.82 20.30
CA GLU A 146 -18.81 8.12 18.85
C GLU A 146 -18.66 9.61 18.60
N LYS A 147 -19.49 10.44 19.22
CA LYS A 147 -19.42 11.90 19.07
C LYS A 147 -18.09 12.46 19.59
N SER A 148 -17.59 11.96 20.72
CA SER A 148 -16.28 12.38 21.26
C SER A 148 -15.13 11.98 20.32
N LEU A 149 -15.22 10.81 19.69
CA LEU A 149 -14.24 10.35 18.70
C LEU A 149 -14.30 11.20 17.42
N CYS A 150 -15.50 11.58 16.97
CA CYS A 150 -15.70 12.55 15.88
C CYS A 150 -15.01 13.88 16.19
N HIS A 151 -15.21 14.43 17.39
CA HIS A 151 -14.59 15.69 17.83
C HIS A 151 -13.07 15.63 17.87
N ALA A 152 -12.50 14.45 18.14
CA ALA A 152 -11.05 14.23 18.15
C ALA A 152 -10.43 14.03 16.76
N ALA A 153 -11.24 13.76 15.73
CA ALA A 153 -10.81 13.37 14.39
C ALA A 153 -10.40 14.55 13.51
N ASP A 154 -9.34 14.40 12.73
CA ASP A 154 -8.97 15.36 11.68
C ASP A 154 -9.90 15.22 10.47
N CYS A 155 -10.51 14.05 10.28
CA CYS A 155 -11.59 13.80 9.35
C CYS A 155 -12.52 12.69 9.86
N ILE A 156 -13.81 12.82 9.58
CA ILE A 156 -14.79 11.76 9.75
C ILE A 156 -14.96 11.00 8.43
N PHE A 157 -14.82 9.68 8.45
CA PHE A 157 -15.05 8.80 7.30
C PHE A 157 -16.40 8.10 7.48
N ALA A 158 -17.40 8.47 6.71
CA ALA A 158 -18.76 8.00 6.91
C ALA A 158 -19.17 7.01 5.82
N VAL A 159 -19.59 5.79 6.21
CA VAL A 159 -19.95 4.73 5.26
C VAL A 159 -21.36 4.96 4.69
N GLY A 160 -21.43 5.72 3.60
CA GLY A 160 -22.63 6.03 2.84
C GLY A 160 -23.33 7.33 3.26
N PRO A 161 -24.31 7.79 2.46
CA PRO A 161 -24.93 9.11 2.60
C PRO A 161 -25.67 9.30 3.94
N ARG A 162 -26.24 8.23 4.49
CA ARG A 162 -26.92 8.25 5.79
C ARG A 162 -25.97 8.59 6.92
N LEU A 163 -24.85 7.88 7.00
CA LEU A 163 -23.84 8.10 8.02
C LEU A 163 -23.08 9.41 7.80
N ALA A 164 -23.00 9.92 6.56
CA ALA A 164 -22.42 11.22 6.31
C ALA A 164 -23.26 12.34 6.93
N ARG A 165 -24.60 12.28 6.82
CA ARG A 165 -25.50 13.21 7.52
C ARG A 165 -25.31 13.10 9.04
N LEU A 166 -25.25 11.89 9.58
CA LEU A 166 -24.99 11.66 11.01
C LEU A 166 -23.64 12.22 11.46
N GLY A 167 -22.59 12.01 10.67
CA GLY A 167 -21.26 12.56 10.94
C GLY A 167 -21.24 14.08 10.92
N MET A 168 -22.00 14.72 10.01
CA MET A 168 -22.19 16.17 10.01
C MET A 168 -22.92 16.65 11.27
N GLU A 169 -23.95 15.92 11.71
CA GLU A 169 -24.65 16.22 12.97
C GLU A 169 -23.72 16.10 14.19
N TYR A 170 -22.87 15.07 14.24
CA TYR A 170 -21.90 14.88 15.33
C TYR A 170 -20.80 15.95 15.33
N ALA A 171 -20.39 16.41 14.14
CA ALA A 171 -19.40 17.46 13.97
C ALA A 171 -19.95 18.88 14.18
N ALA A 172 -21.27 19.07 14.18
CA ALA A 172 -21.90 20.41 14.13
C ALA A 172 -21.51 21.30 15.32
N ASP A 173 -21.31 20.73 16.51
CA ASP A 173 -20.91 21.43 17.73
C ASP A 173 -19.44 21.18 18.12
N ALA A 174 -18.64 20.65 17.20
CA ALA A 174 -17.21 20.48 17.42
C ALA A 174 -16.53 21.85 17.59
N PRO A 175 -15.48 21.94 18.43
CA PRO A 175 -14.76 23.20 18.66
C PRO A 175 -14.00 23.72 17.44
N ARG A 176 -13.86 22.89 16.40
CA ARG A 176 -13.27 23.23 15.11
C ARG A 176 -14.09 22.60 13.98
N PRO A 177 -14.07 23.17 12.77
CA PRO A 177 -14.62 22.49 11.60
C PRO A 177 -13.95 21.13 11.43
N ILE A 178 -14.76 20.09 11.27
CA ILE A 178 -14.30 18.72 11.00
C ILE A 178 -14.87 18.30 9.65
N PRO A 179 -14.02 18.04 8.65
CA PRO A 179 -14.50 17.59 7.35
C PRO A 179 -15.09 16.18 7.48
N VAL A 180 -16.20 15.96 6.79
CA VAL A 180 -16.87 14.66 6.69
C VAL A 180 -16.70 14.16 5.26
N TYR A 181 -16.07 13.00 5.10
CA TYR A 181 -15.96 12.30 3.82
C TYR A 181 -17.04 11.23 3.75
N GLU A 182 -17.91 11.33 2.76
CA GLU A 182 -18.87 10.27 2.45
C GLU A 182 -18.18 9.19 1.60
N TYR A 183 -18.01 8.00 2.16
CA TYR A 183 -17.50 6.84 1.47
C TYR A 183 -18.65 5.90 1.09
N THR A 184 -18.94 5.75 -0.20
CA THR A 184 -19.81 4.69 -0.68
C THR A 184 -18.96 3.47 -1.07
N PRO A 185 -19.07 2.33 -0.37
CA PRO A 185 -18.37 1.11 -0.75
C PRO A 185 -18.58 0.73 -2.21
N GLY A 186 -17.51 0.30 -2.88
CA GLY A 186 -17.61 -0.25 -4.23
C GLY A 186 -18.41 -1.54 -4.28
N LEU A 187 -18.97 -1.88 -5.45
CA LEU A 187 -19.69 -3.11 -5.67
C LEU A 187 -18.71 -4.30 -5.61
N PRO A 188 -19.00 -5.35 -4.81
CA PRO A 188 -18.21 -6.58 -4.80
C PRO A 188 -18.22 -7.25 -6.18
N ASN A 189 -17.17 -8.00 -6.50
CA ASN A 189 -17.09 -8.87 -7.68
C ASN A 189 -17.54 -8.21 -9.02
N PRO A 190 -16.70 -7.35 -9.64
CA PRO A 190 -17.07 -6.64 -10.86
C PRO A 190 -17.15 -7.56 -12.10
N GLU A 191 -16.71 -8.81 -12.02
CA GLU A 191 -16.80 -9.77 -13.12
C GLU A 191 -18.17 -10.49 -13.09
N PRO A 192 -18.94 -10.47 -14.20
CA PRO A 192 -20.27 -11.04 -14.24
C PRO A 192 -20.20 -12.55 -14.20
N THR A 193 -20.59 -13.15 -13.08
CA THR A 193 -20.76 -14.60 -13.02
C THR A 193 -22.07 -14.97 -13.72
N ARG A 194 -21.97 -15.41 -14.99
CA ARG A 194 -23.13 -15.84 -15.77
C ARG A 194 -23.58 -17.23 -15.31
N TYR A 195 -24.52 -17.28 -14.38
CA TYR A 195 -25.18 -18.54 -14.01
C TYR A 195 -26.47 -18.77 -14.78
N ALA A 196 -26.75 -20.03 -15.07
CA ALA A 196 -28.05 -20.46 -15.58
C ALA A 196 -29.10 -20.16 -14.51
N GLN A 197 -30.13 -19.40 -14.89
CA GLN A 197 -31.16 -19.04 -13.94
C GLN A 197 -31.95 -20.27 -13.50
N PRO A 198 -32.38 -20.33 -12.23
CA PRO A 198 -33.17 -21.46 -11.75
C PRO A 198 -34.48 -21.57 -12.55
N PRO A 199 -34.99 -22.80 -12.73
CA PRO A 199 -36.29 -23.07 -13.34
C PRO A 199 -37.40 -22.20 -12.75
N THR A 200 -38.35 -21.76 -13.59
CA THR A 200 -39.41 -20.81 -13.19
C THR A 200 -40.47 -21.41 -12.27
N ASP A 201 -40.49 -22.73 -12.09
CA ASP A 201 -41.45 -23.50 -11.28
C ASP A 201 -41.05 -23.66 -9.81
N HIS A 202 -39.86 -23.17 -9.42
CA HIS A 202 -39.38 -23.13 -8.03
C HIS A 202 -39.05 -21.69 -7.60
N VAL A 203 -39.65 -21.24 -6.50
CA VAL A 203 -39.43 -19.89 -5.95
C VAL A 203 -38.54 -19.97 -4.73
N ASN A 204 -37.30 -19.50 -4.84
CA ASN A 204 -36.39 -19.38 -3.70
C ASN A 204 -36.27 -17.91 -3.27
N VAL A 205 -36.77 -17.60 -2.08
CA VAL A 205 -36.60 -16.29 -1.43
C VAL A 205 -35.36 -16.37 -0.53
N VAL A 206 -34.38 -15.50 -0.78
CA VAL A 206 -33.10 -15.53 -0.06
C VAL A 206 -32.93 -14.27 0.79
N MET A 207 -32.39 -14.44 2.00
CA MET A 207 -31.99 -13.35 2.90
C MET A 207 -30.59 -13.60 3.45
N LEU A 208 -29.73 -12.58 3.39
CA LEU A 208 -28.34 -12.62 3.86
C LEU A 208 -28.10 -11.62 4.98
N GLY A 209 -27.17 -11.93 5.89
CA GLY A 209 -26.79 -11.05 7.01
C GLY A 209 -26.67 -11.80 8.33
N ARG A 210 -26.62 -11.09 9.45
CA ARG A 210 -26.60 -11.69 10.78
C ARG A 210 -27.98 -12.25 11.12
N MET A 211 -28.21 -13.51 10.80
CA MET A 211 -29.52 -14.17 10.91
C MET A 211 -29.83 -14.67 12.34
N ASN A 212 -29.22 -14.05 13.34
CA ASN A 212 -29.53 -14.19 14.76
C ASN A 212 -30.05 -12.86 15.36
N ASP A 213 -30.09 -11.78 14.57
CA ASP A 213 -30.44 -10.43 15.00
C ASP A 213 -31.73 -9.96 14.31
N GLU A 214 -32.82 -9.87 15.08
CA GLU A 214 -34.16 -9.54 14.54
C GLU A 214 -34.22 -8.13 13.93
N ILE A 215 -33.25 -7.24 14.17
CA ILE A 215 -33.18 -5.95 13.46
C ILE A 215 -33.15 -6.15 11.95
N LYS A 216 -32.68 -7.33 11.47
CA LYS A 216 -32.66 -7.69 10.04
C LYS A 216 -34.03 -8.10 9.49
N GLY A 217 -35.03 -8.34 10.35
CA GLY A 217 -36.42 -8.59 9.96
C GLY A 217 -36.72 -10.04 9.57
N MET A 218 -36.02 -11.01 10.15
CA MET A 218 -36.19 -12.44 9.83
C MET A 218 -37.59 -12.96 10.12
N THR A 219 -38.19 -12.51 11.23
CA THR A 219 -39.57 -12.87 11.56
C THR A 219 -40.55 -12.33 10.52
N THR A 220 -40.30 -11.11 10.01
CA THR A 220 -41.08 -10.53 8.90
C THR A 220 -40.96 -11.38 7.63
N ALA A 221 -39.75 -11.84 7.30
CA ALA A 221 -39.51 -12.69 6.15
C ALA A 221 -40.26 -14.04 6.24
N ALA A 222 -40.21 -14.71 7.41
CA ALA A 222 -40.89 -15.98 7.63
C ALA A 222 -42.42 -15.84 7.52
N TYR A 223 -43.00 -14.78 8.09
CA TYR A 223 -44.43 -14.50 7.90
C TYR A 223 -44.78 -14.17 6.46
N ALA A 224 -43.95 -13.37 5.77
CA ALA A 224 -44.21 -13.05 4.37
C ALA A 224 -44.19 -14.30 3.49
N ALA A 225 -43.28 -15.24 3.76
CA ALA A 225 -43.17 -16.51 3.07
C ALA A 225 -44.40 -17.41 3.32
N ARG A 226 -44.93 -17.43 4.55
CA ARG A 226 -46.21 -18.10 4.85
C ARG A 226 -47.36 -17.53 4.03
N GLU A 227 -47.48 -16.21 3.97
CA GLU A 227 -48.57 -15.58 3.21
C GLU A 227 -48.40 -15.81 1.69
N LEU A 228 -47.18 -15.88 1.18
CA LEU A 228 -46.93 -16.30 -0.22
C LEU A 228 -47.41 -17.73 -0.49
N ARG A 229 -47.20 -18.70 0.42
CA ARG A 229 -47.76 -20.05 0.26
C ARG A 229 -49.28 -20.02 0.10
N LYS A 230 -49.97 -19.19 0.89
CA LYS A 230 -51.44 -19.02 0.78
C LYS A 230 -51.89 -18.40 -0.54
N LEU A 231 -51.01 -17.67 -1.23
CA LEU A 231 -51.25 -17.11 -2.57
C LEU A 231 -50.99 -18.13 -3.71
N GLY A 232 -50.60 -19.36 -3.40
CA GLY A 232 -50.43 -20.45 -4.38
C GLY A 232 -48.99 -20.72 -4.81
N TYR A 233 -47.98 -20.18 -4.13
CA TYR A 233 -46.57 -20.49 -4.40
C TYR A 233 -46.16 -21.83 -3.74
N ASP A 234 -46.69 -22.96 -4.21
CA ASP A 234 -46.54 -24.29 -3.57
C ASP A 234 -45.11 -24.86 -3.56
N ASN A 235 -44.23 -24.38 -4.44
CA ASN A 235 -42.81 -24.73 -4.50
C ASN A 235 -41.91 -23.60 -3.97
N LEU A 236 -42.38 -22.88 -2.95
CA LEU A 236 -41.61 -21.82 -2.30
C LEU A 236 -40.63 -22.38 -1.26
N GLN A 237 -39.37 -21.96 -1.37
CA GLN A 237 -38.31 -22.14 -0.37
C GLN A 237 -37.93 -20.76 0.21
N LEU A 238 -37.74 -20.71 1.52
CA LEU A 238 -37.08 -19.59 2.19
C LEU A 238 -35.68 -20.05 2.63
N THR A 239 -34.66 -19.31 2.23
CA THR A 239 -33.26 -19.56 2.58
C THR A 239 -32.68 -18.37 3.34
N MET A 240 -32.14 -18.61 4.54
CA MET A 240 -31.49 -17.60 5.37
C MET A 240 -30.02 -17.96 5.59
N LEU A 241 -29.08 -17.08 5.20
CA LEU A 241 -27.64 -17.30 5.36
C LEU A 241 -27.04 -16.34 6.38
N GLY A 242 -26.25 -16.87 7.31
CA GLY A 242 -25.41 -16.08 8.23
C GLY A 242 -25.71 -16.26 9.71
N VAL A 243 -26.00 -17.51 10.12
CA VAL A 243 -26.10 -17.89 11.54
C VAL A 243 -24.81 -18.57 12.04
N GLU A 244 -24.66 -18.71 13.35
CA GLU A 244 -23.64 -19.62 13.89
C GLU A 244 -23.97 -21.07 13.55
N ALA A 245 -22.95 -21.89 13.22
CA ALA A 245 -23.18 -23.29 12.87
C ALA A 245 -23.91 -24.08 13.97
N SER A 246 -23.68 -23.72 15.23
CA SER A 246 -24.36 -24.29 16.41
C SER A 246 -25.85 -23.95 16.49
N THR A 247 -26.31 -22.84 15.90
CA THR A 247 -27.70 -22.37 16.02
C THR A 247 -28.56 -22.68 14.79
N VAL A 248 -27.98 -23.29 13.74
CA VAL A 248 -28.69 -23.67 12.50
C VAL A 248 -29.97 -24.45 12.79
N GLY A 249 -29.90 -25.50 13.61
CA GLY A 249 -31.05 -26.37 13.89
C GLY A 249 -32.17 -25.64 14.65
N GLU A 250 -31.80 -24.84 15.65
CA GLU A 250 -32.75 -24.05 16.45
C GLU A 250 -33.49 -23.03 15.58
N LEU A 251 -32.74 -22.23 14.80
CA LEU A 251 -33.30 -21.17 13.97
C LEU A 251 -34.10 -21.72 12.80
N SER A 252 -33.64 -22.82 12.18
CA SER A 252 -34.42 -23.53 11.16
C SER A 252 -35.75 -24.02 11.72
N GLY A 253 -35.77 -24.65 12.90
CA GLY A 253 -37.00 -25.09 13.56
C GLY A 253 -37.95 -23.92 13.87
N ARG A 254 -37.42 -22.85 14.47
CA ARG A 254 -38.18 -21.64 14.80
C ARG A 254 -38.84 -21.02 13.57
N PHE A 255 -38.07 -20.76 12.51
CA PHE A 255 -38.61 -20.10 11.32
C PHE A 255 -39.48 -21.03 10.48
N SER A 256 -39.24 -22.34 10.49
CA SER A 256 -40.13 -23.32 9.87
C SER A 256 -41.51 -23.33 10.53
N ASN A 257 -41.56 -23.23 11.87
CA ASN A 257 -42.83 -23.13 12.60
C ASN A 257 -43.61 -21.86 12.24
N ILE A 258 -42.92 -20.72 12.08
CA ILE A 258 -43.55 -19.45 11.69
C ILE A 258 -44.05 -19.52 10.24
N ALA A 259 -43.21 -20.03 9.33
CA ALA A 259 -43.50 -20.11 7.91
C ALA A 259 -44.58 -21.16 7.57
N GLY A 260 -44.69 -22.22 8.38
CA GLY A 260 -45.58 -23.37 8.15
C GLY A 260 -45.01 -24.41 7.18
N PHE A 261 -43.73 -24.32 6.83
CA PHE A 261 -42.99 -25.25 5.97
C PHE A 261 -41.48 -25.15 6.26
N PRO A 262 -40.65 -26.12 5.82
CA PRO A 262 -39.21 -26.12 6.09
C PRO A 262 -38.48 -24.88 5.57
N VAL A 263 -37.84 -24.14 6.48
CA VAL A 263 -36.93 -23.01 6.18
C VAL A 263 -35.49 -23.50 6.20
N ASN A 264 -34.77 -23.22 5.11
CA ASN A 264 -33.36 -23.57 4.96
C ASN A 264 -32.51 -22.49 5.64
N VAL A 265 -31.82 -22.84 6.72
CA VAL A 265 -30.92 -21.93 7.43
C VAL A 265 -29.49 -22.42 7.24
N LEU A 266 -28.63 -21.54 6.75
CA LEU A 266 -27.25 -21.84 6.41
C LEU A 266 -26.29 -21.10 7.33
N PRO A 267 -25.20 -21.75 7.78
CA PRO A 267 -24.21 -21.11 8.64
C PRO A 267 -23.52 -19.96 7.90
N HIS A 268 -22.98 -19.02 8.67
CA HIS A 268 -22.09 -17.99 8.16
C HIS A 268 -20.90 -18.62 7.45
N THR A 269 -20.53 -18.06 6.31
CA THR A 269 -19.37 -18.46 5.52
C THR A 269 -18.52 -17.25 5.17
N ARG A 270 -17.20 -17.44 5.19
CA ARG A 270 -16.23 -16.45 4.69
C ARG A 270 -16.02 -16.59 3.19
N ASP A 271 -16.40 -17.73 2.62
CA ASP A 271 -16.24 -18.02 1.21
C ASP A 271 -17.26 -17.23 0.38
N GLN A 272 -16.77 -16.19 -0.31
CA GLN A 272 -17.62 -15.36 -1.16
C GLN A 272 -18.22 -16.16 -2.33
N ARG A 273 -17.59 -17.26 -2.76
CA ARG A 273 -18.17 -18.13 -3.80
C ARG A 273 -19.42 -18.83 -3.30
N MET A 274 -19.41 -19.34 -2.07
CA MET A 274 -20.62 -19.92 -1.46
C MET A 274 -21.74 -18.89 -1.29
N VAL A 275 -21.41 -17.65 -0.90
CA VAL A 275 -22.42 -16.57 -0.82
C VAL A 275 -23.01 -16.30 -2.20
N ALA A 276 -22.17 -16.22 -3.23
CA ALA A 276 -22.60 -16.03 -4.60
C ALA A 276 -23.48 -17.20 -5.08
N GLU A 277 -23.09 -18.46 -4.84
CA GLU A 277 -23.90 -19.65 -5.17
C GLU A 277 -25.30 -19.61 -4.56
N VAL A 278 -25.42 -19.20 -3.29
CA VAL A 278 -26.71 -19.01 -2.62
C VAL A 278 -27.54 -17.92 -3.32
N LEU A 279 -26.92 -16.81 -3.70
CA LEU A 279 -27.58 -15.72 -4.43
C LEU A 279 -28.00 -16.14 -5.85
N HIS A 280 -27.19 -16.91 -6.56
CA HIS A 280 -27.52 -17.43 -7.89
C HIS A 280 -28.68 -18.42 -7.86
N GLY A 281 -28.83 -19.17 -6.76
CA GLY A 281 -30.01 -19.98 -6.50
C GLY A 281 -31.26 -19.18 -6.14
N ALA A 282 -31.18 -17.86 -5.95
CA ALA A 282 -32.31 -17.03 -5.55
C ALA A 282 -33.21 -16.68 -6.75
N THR A 283 -34.52 -16.75 -6.54
CA THR A 283 -35.49 -16.09 -7.42
C THR A 283 -35.57 -14.60 -7.11
N ILE A 284 -35.51 -14.26 -5.82
CA ILE A 284 -35.55 -12.90 -5.29
C ILE A 284 -34.79 -12.86 -3.95
N ALA A 285 -34.01 -11.81 -3.73
CA ALA A 285 -33.38 -11.52 -2.45
C ALA A 285 -34.20 -10.47 -1.67
N ILE A 286 -34.33 -10.63 -0.37
CA ILE A 286 -35.08 -9.68 0.49
C ILE A 286 -34.23 -9.21 1.66
N PHE A 287 -34.34 -7.92 1.97
CA PHE A 287 -33.63 -7.25 3.07
C PHE A 287 -34.62 -6.41 3.88
N PRO A 288 -35.50 -7.05 4.67
CA PRO A 288 -36.62 -6.39 5.35
C PRO A 288 -36.22 -5.78 6.71
N ALA A 289 -34.98 -5.31 6.85
CA ALA A 289 -34.44 -4.79 8.10
C ALA A 289 -35.29 -3.62 8.64
N TYR A 290 -35.46 -3.59 9.96
CA TYR A 290 -36.07 -2.45 10.67
C TYR A 290 -35.20 -1.22 10.55
N HIS A 291 -33.89 -1.39 10.65
CA HIS A 291 -32.88 -0.36 10.40
C HIS A 291 -31.60 -1.02 9.89
N GLU A 292 -30.93 -0.36 8.95
CA GLU A 292 -29.62 -0.73 8.45
C GLU A 292 -28.82 0.53 8.13
N ASP A 293 -27.62 0.67 8.68
CA ASP A 293 -26.85 1.90 8.50
C ASP A 293 -26.31 2.05 7.06
N PHE A 294 -25.68 1.00 6.54
CA PHE A 294 -25.36 0.90 5.11
C PHE A 294 -26.13 -0.27 4.46
N GLY A 295 -25.69 -1.51 4.68
CA GLY A 295 -26.35 -2.72 4.16
C GLY A 295 -25.55 -3.50 3.12
N LEU A 296 -24.32 -3.91 3.46
CA LEU A 296 -23.45 -4.70 2.57
C LEU A 296 -24.11 -6.00 2.06
N ALA A 297 -25.03 -6.61 2.82
CA ALA A 297 -25.76 -7.79 2.39
C ALA A 297 -26.64 -7.54 1.16
N ALA A 298 -27.35 -6.41 1.14
CA ALA A 298 -28.14 -5.97 -0.03
C ALA A 298 -27.23 -5.61 -1.21
N TRP A 299 -26.09 -5.01 -0.90
CA TRP A 299 -25.06 -4.67 -1.88
C TRP A 299 -24.54 -5.89 -2.64
N LYS A 300 -24.32 -7.02 -1.94
CA LYS A 300 -23.92 -8.30 -2.55
C LYS A 300 -24.99 -8.88 -3.48
N ALA A 301 -26.27 -8.80 -3.11
CA ALA A 301 -27.34 -9.27 -4.00
C ALA A 301 -27.43 -8.44 -5.30
N ILE A 302 -27.18 -7.13 -5.21
CA ILE A 302 -27.09 -6.26 -6.39
C ILE A 302 -25.88 -6.65 -7.25
N ALA A 303 -24.73 -6.96 -6.63
CA ALA A 303 -23.52 -7.40 -7.33
C ALA A 303 -23.72 -8.66 -8.18
N GLU A 304 -24.51 -9.61 -7.68
CA GLU A 304 -24.86 -10.85 -8.40
C GLU A 304 -26.05 -10.68 -9.37
N GLY A 305 -26.57 -9.46 -9.56
CA GLY A 305 -27.66 -9.18 -10.50
C GLY A 305 -29.00 -9.83 -10.12
N VAL A 306 -29.20 -10.13 -8.83
CA VAL A 306 -30.41 -10.76 -8.31
C VAL A 306 -31.47 -9.68 -8.05
N PRO A 307 -32.75 -9.90 -8.44
CA PRO A 307 -33.84 -9.02 -8.02
C PRO A 307 -33.87 -8.89 -6.49
N ALA A 308 -33.67 -7.67 -5.98
CA ALA A 308 -33.61 -7.40 -4.55
C ALA A 308 -34.74 -6.46 -4.10
N LEU A 309 -35.34 -6.77 -2.94
CA LEU A 309 -36.28 -5.90 -2.23
C LEU A 309 -35.68 -5.46 -0.90
N ILE A 310 -35.41 -4.17 -0.77
CA ILE A 310 -34.61 -3.57 0.29
C ILE A 310 -35.47 -2.61 1.08
N SER A 311 -35.46 -2.72 2.41
CA SER A 311 -36.17 -1.77 3.28
C SER A 311 -35.70 -0.33 3.02
N ALA A 312 -36.64 0.60 2.93
CA ALA A 312 -36.37 2.02 2.75
C ALA A 312 -35.57 2.63 3.90
N ASP A 313 -35.58 2.01 5.09
CA ASP A 313 -34.75 2.41 6.21
C ASP A 313 -33.35 1.74 6.15
N SER A 314 -32.64 1.96 5.04
CA SER A 314 -31.28 1.47 4.84
C SER A 314 -30.39 2.45 4.06
N GLY A 315 -29.08 2.47 4.33
CA GLY A 315 -28.13 3.30 3.59
C GLY A 315 -28.02 2.91 2.10
N VAL A 316 -28.16 1.62 1.75
CA VAL A 316 -28.25 1.20 0.34
C VAL A 316 -29.49 1.79 -0.33
N ALA A 317 -30.64 1.86 0.37
CA ALA A 317 -31.82 2.53 -0.18
C ALA A 317 -31.62 4.03 -0.40
N ASP A 318 -30.87 4.71 0.49
CA ASP A 318 -30.47 6.11 0.29
C ASP A 318 -29.68 6.27 -1.03
N VAL A 319 -28.73 5.36 -1.33
CA VAL A 319 -27.97 5.39 -2.60
C VAL A 319 -28.87 5.10 -3.81
N LEU A 320 -29.71 4.06 -3.74
CA LEU A 320 -30.57 3.63 -4.85
C LEU A 320 -31.68 4.63 -5.21
N THR A 321 -32.05 5.51 -4.29
CA THR A 321 -33.14 6.47 -4.49
C THR A 321 -32.66 7.87 -4.89
N ASP A 322 -31.35 8.13 -4.80
CA ASP A 322 -30.71 9.36 -5.25
C ASP A 322 -30.53 9.36 -6.78
N PRO A 323 -31.29 10.19 -7.52
CA PRO A 323 -31.23 10.21 -8.99
C PRO A 323 -29.92 10.76 -9.54
N SER A 324 -29.09 11.43 -8.72
CA SER A 324 -27.74 11.86 -9.12
C SER A 324 -26.74 10.69 -9.16
N ARG A 325 -27.07 9.57 -8.49
CA ARG A 325 -26.22 8.38 -8.34
C ARG A 325 -26.71 7.21 -9.16
N VAL A 326 -28.02 6.97 -9.11
CA VAL A 326 -28.66 5.81 -9.74
C VAL A 326 -29.91 6.29 -10.50
N PRO A 327 -30.03 5.97 -11.80
CA PRO A 327 -31.25 6.26 -12.55
C PRO A 327 -32.48 5.74 -11.82
N ALA A 328 -33.50 6.58 -11.65
CA ALA A 328 -34.68 6.25 -10.85
C ALA A 328 -35.37 4.94 -11.29
N ARG A 329 -35.35 4.64 -12.59
CA ARG A 329 -35.88 3.40 -13.20
C ARG A 329 -35.15 2.13 -12.75
N LEU A 330 -33.90 2.23 -12.33
CA LEU A 330 -33.07 1.10 -11.88
C LEU A 330 -33.19 0.88 -10.37
N GLY A 331 -33.04 1.95 -9.59
CA GLY A 331 -32.90 1.85 -8.14
C GLY A 331 -34.22 1.83 -7.35
N ARG A 332 -35.17 2.72 -7.68
CA ARG A 332 -36.36 2.95 -6.81
C ARG A 332 -37.24 1.72 -6.63
N GLU A 333 -37.36 0.89 -7.65
CA GLU A 333 -38.22 -0.29 -7.59
C GLU A 333 -37.65 -1.43 -6.72
N SER A 334 -36.36 -1.38 -6.39
CA SER A 334 -35.73 -2.30 -5.43
C SER A 334 -35.98 -1.87 -3.97
N VAL A 335 -36.50 -0.65 -3.74
CA VAL A 335 -36.72 -0.11 -2.40
C VAL A 335 -38.18 -0.25 -1.97
N VAL A 336 -38.39 -0.72 -0.74
CA VAL A 336 -39.70 -1.03 -0.17
C VAL A 336 -39.89 -0.27 1.13
N ARG A 337 -40.93 0.56 1.21
CA ARG A 337 -41.34 1.20 2.46
C ARG A 337 -42.15 0.22 3.28
N LEU A 338 -41.51 -0.33 4.31
CA LEU A 338 -42.13 -1.29 5.22
C LEU A 338 -42.65 -0.56 6.47
N PRO A 339 -43.93 -0.72 6.84
CA PRO A 339 -44.46 -0.12 8.05
C PRO A 339 -43.89 -0.79 9.31
N SER A 340 -44.08 -0.15 10.45
CA SER A 340 -43.92 -0.79 11.76
C SER A 340 -45.16 -1.61 12.12
N GLY A 341 -45.00 -2.63 12.96
CA GLY A 341 -46.11 -3.43 13.47
C GLY A 341 -46.62 -4.53 12.50
N PRO A 342 -47.85 -5.03 12.70
CA PRO A 342 -48.29 -6.32 12.16
C PRO A 342 -48.44 -6.36 10.64
N LEU A 343 -48.68 -5.21 9.98
CA LEU A 343 -48.87 -5.12 8.52
C LEU A 343 -47.56 -5.24 7.73
N ARG A 344 -46.41 -5.28 8.42
CA ARG A 344 -45.08 -5.29 7.80
C ARG A 344 -44.90 -6.48 6.85
N ALA A 345 -45.31 -7.67 7.29
CA ALA A 345 -45.25 -8.89 6.50
C ALA A 345 -46.16 -8.80 5.26
N ASP A 346 -47.39 -8.29 5.42
CA ASP A 346 -48.36 -8.17 4.30
C ASP A 346 -47.86 -7.23 3.19
N VAL A 347 -47.21 -6.12 3.56
CA VAL A 347 -46.60 -5.20 2.59
C VAL A 347 -45.44 -5.88 1.86
N LEU A 348 -44.58 -6.60 2.59
CA LEU A 348 -43.47 -7.34 2.00
C LEU A 348 -43.98 -8.43 1.05
N THR A 349 -44.97 -9.23 1.47
CA THR A 349 -45.62 -10.27 0.65
C THR A 349 -46.16 -9.70 -0.65
N ARG A 350 -46.94 -8.61 -0.60
CA ARG A 350 -47.48 -7.99 -1.82
C ARG A 350 -46.38 -7.54 -2.78
N LYS A 351 -45.27 -7.02 -2.24
CA LYS A 351 -44.15 -6.58 -3.08
C LYS A 351 -43.38 -7.76 -3.68
N ILE A 352 -43.21 -8.85 -2.94
CA ILE A 352 -42.64 -10.10 -3.47
C ILE A 352 -43.55 -10.66 -4.57
N ASP A 353 -44.86 -10.81 -4.32
CA ASP A 353 -45.83 -11.31 -5.30
C ASP A 353 -45.84 -10.48 -6.59
N ALA A 354 -45.88 -9.15 -6.48
CA ALA A 354 -45.79 -8.27 -7.64
C ALA A 354 -44.48 -8.45 -8.42
N THR A 355 -43.36 -8.66 -7.72
CA THR A 355 -42.05 -8.91 -8.35
C THR A 355 -42.02 -10.26 -9.07
N LEU A 356 -42.62 -11.30 -8.48
CA LEU A 356 -42.70 -12.64 -9.05
C LEU A 356 -43.60 -12.68 -10.31
N ARG A 357 -44.72 -11.94 -10.31
CA ARG A 357 -45.61 -11.84 -11.49
C ARG A 357 -44.94 -11.21 -12.71
N GLU A 358 -43.98 -10.31 -12.50
CA GLU A 358 -43.22 -9.64 -13.56
C GLU A 358 -41.73 -10.02 -13.54
N LEU A 359 -41.41 -11.23 -13.07
CA LEU A 359 -40.05 -11.69 -12.81
C LEU A 359 -39.06 -11.48 -13.98
N PRO A 360 -39.41 -11.77 -15.26
CA PRO A 360 -38.49 -11.51 -16.37
C PRO A 360 -38.09 -10.03 -16.49
N ARG A 361 -38.99 -9.09 -16.20
CA ARG A 361 -38.68 -7.65 -16.20
C ARG A 361 -37.74 -7.32 -15.05
N HIS A 362 -38.03 -7.82 -13.86
CA HIS A 362 -37.23 -7.56 -12.67
C HIS A 362 -35.82 -8.15 -12.73
N ARG A 363 -35.66 -9.31 -13.38
CA ARG A 363 -34.36 -9.91 -13.67
C ARG A 363 -33.53 -9.05 -14.62
N ARG A 364 -34.13 -8.57 -15.73
CA ARG A 364 -33.44 -7.64 -16.65
C ARG A 364 -33.02 -6.36 -15.93
N ARG A 365 -33.94 -5.76 -15.15
CA ARG A 365 -33.64 -4.55 -14.37
C ARG A 365 -32.52 -4.78 -13.34
N ALA A 366 -32.49 -5.94 -12.68
CA ALA A 366 -31.46 -6.25 -11.70
C ALA A 366 -30.07 -6.35 -12.36
N LEU A 367 -29.98 -6.94 -13.55
CA LEU A 367 -28.74 -6.95 -14.35
C LEU A 367 -28.34 -5.54 -14.79
N GLU A 368 -29.28 -4.74 -15.30
CA GLU A 368 -28.99 -3.34 -15.66
C GLU A 368 -28.55 -2.49 -14.46
N LEU A 369 -29.17 -2.69 -13.29
CA LEU A 369 -28.77 -2.04 -12.05
C LEU A 369 -27.36 -2.49 -11.67
N ARG A 370 -27.09 -3.79 -11.68
CA ARG A 370 -25.77 -4.36 -11.41
C ARG A 370 -24.70 -3.75 -12.30
N ASP A 371 -24.94 -3.67 -13.61
CA ASP A 371 -23.96 -3.11 -14.56
C ASP A 371 -23.73 -1.63 -14.31
N HIS A 372 -24.80 -0.86 -14.06
CA HIS A 372 -24.68 0.55 -13.64
C HIS A 372 -23.83 0.68 -12.37
N MET A 373 -24.08 -0.16 -11.37
CA MET A 373 -23.34 -0.10 -10.11
C MET A 373 -21.87 -0.51 -10.29
N ALA A 374 -21.58 -1.56 -11.08
CA ALA A 374 -20.23 -2.05 -11.32
C ALA A 374 -19.37 -1.03 -12.09
N THR A 375 -19.99 -0.27 -13.00
CA THR A 375 -19.32 0.81 -13.72
C THR A 375 -19.05 2.04 -12.84
N ASN A 376 -20.00 2.43 -12.00
CA ASN A 376 -19.93 3.73 -11.32
C ASN A 376 -19.45 3.66 -9.86
N PHE A 377 -19.48 2.48 -9.23
CA PHE A 377 -19.10 2.28 -7.83
C PHE A 377 -18.06 1.17 -7.73
N THR A 378 -16.81 1.47 -8.07
CA THR A 378 -15.71 0.50 -7.93
C THR A 378 -15.02 0.64 -6.58
N GLN A 379 -14.51 -0.46 -6.03
CA GLN A 379 -13.82 -0.43 -4.73
C GLN A 379 -12.53 0.41 -4.81
N VAL A 380 -11.77 0.23 -5.90
CA VAL A 380 -10.55 1.01 -6.16
C VAL A 380 -10.86 2.49 -6.41
N GLY A 381 -11.93 2.80 -7.14
CA GLY A 381 -12.34 4.19 -7.37
C GLY A 381 -12.71 4.90 -6.06
N ALA A 382 -13.50 4.25 -5.21
CA ALA A 382 -13.87 4.81 -3.91
C ALA A 382 -12.65 5.05 -3.00
N ALA A 383 -11.63 4.18 -3.06
CA ALA A 383 -10.37 4.36 -2.33
C ALA A 383 -9.49 5.48 -2.92
N GLN A 384 -9.46 5.64 -4.25
CA GLN A 384 -8.75 6.72 -4.92
C GLN A 384 -9.33 8.09 -4.54
N ASP A 385 -10.65 8.23 -4.60
CA ASP A 385 -11.32 9.48 -4.23
C ASP A 385 -11.03 9.84 -2.77
N PHE A 386 -10.95 8.82 -1.90
CA PHE A 386 -10.58 9.01 -0.51
C PHE A 386 -9.12 9.46 -0.35
N LEU A 387 -8.19 8.88 -1.12
CA LEU A 387 -6.78 9.31 -1.11
C LEU A 387 -6.62 10.76 -1.57
N HIS A 388 -7.33 11.19 -2.62
CA HIS A 388 -7.32 12.60 -3.04
C HIS A 388 -7.87 13.51 -1.95
N PHE A 389 -8.99 13.12 -1.34
CA PHE A 389 -9.55 13.85 -0.21
C PHE A 389 -8.54 14.00 0.95
N LEU A 390 -7.73 12.97 1.24
CA LEU A 390 -6.67 13.06 2.25
C LEU A 390 -5.47 13.90 1.80
N GLN A 391 -5.11 13.84 0.51
CA GLN A 391 -3.96 14.55 -0.07
C GLN A 391 -4.07 16.07 0.18
N ASP A 392 -5.25 16.63 -0.06
CA ASP A 392 -5.53 18.06 0.15
C ASP A 392 -5.36 18.51 1.62
N ARG A 393 -5.43 17.57 2.56
CA ARG A 393 -5.42 17.83 4.01
C ARG A 393 -4.10 17.51 4.67
N ALA A 394 -3.30 16.63 4.08
CA ALA A 394 -2.02 16.23 4.63
C ALA A 394 -0.97 17.35 4.60
N GLY A 395 -1.22 18.43 3.85
CA GLY A 395 -0.31 19.59 3.70
C GLY A 395 1.03 19.24 3.04
N GLN A 396 1.13 18.02 2.51
CA GLN A 396 2.30 17.45 1.85
C GLN A 396 1.81 16.35 0.90
N GLN A 397 2.61 16.01 -0.11
CA GLN A 397 2.31 14.87 -0.96
C GLN A 397 2.40 13.56 -0.17
N ILE A 398 1.30 12.81 -0.11
CA ILE A 398 1.20 11.53 0.63
C ILE A 398 1.00 10.33 -0.30
N TRP A 399 0.46 10.58 -1.49
CA TRP A 399 0.30 9.62 -2.56
C TRP A 399 0.97 10.13 -3.83
N THR A 400 1.47 9.18 -4.62
CA THR A 400 2.41 9.47 -5.70
C THR A 400 1.73 10.10 -6.91
N HIS A 401 0.41 9.91 -7.05
CA HIS A 401 -0.44 10.52 -8.07
C HIS A 401 -1.15 11.75 -7.52
N LYS A 402 -0.92 12.92 -8.12
CA LYS A 402 -1.64 14.15 -7.79
C LYS A 402 -2.99 14.23 -8.50
N THR A 403 -3.07 13.61 -9.68
CA THR A 403 -4.29 13.51 -10.48
C THR A 403 -4.94 12.13 -10.32
N PRO A 404 -6.29 12.02 -10.38
CA PRO A 404 -6.98 10.75 -10.37
C PRO A 404 -6.54 9.85 -11.51
N LEU A 405 -6.35 8.56 -11.23
CA LEU A 405 -6.04 7.60 -12.29
C LEU A 405 -7.22 7.53 -13.28
N PRO A 406 -6.94 7.36 -14.58
CA PRO A 406 -7.95 7.12 -15.59
C PRO A 406 -8.90 5.99 -15.20
N ALA A 407 -10.19 6.14 -15.50
CA ALA A 407 -11.21 5.15 -15.16
C ALA A 407 -10.86 3.74 -15.65
N ARG A 408 -10.26 3.61 -16.84
CA ARG A 408 -9.79 2.34 -17.40
C ARG A 408 -8.80 1.61 -16.47
N MET A 409 -7.88 2.35 -15.85
CA MET A 409 -6.87 1.81 -14.93
C MET A 409 -7.50 1.45 -13.59
N VAL A 410 -8.40 2.31 -13.08
CA VAL A 410 -9.18 2.03 -11.86
C VAL A 410 -10.01 0.76 -12.02
N HIS A 411 -10.68 0.59 -13.16
CA HIS A 411 -11.43 -0.62 -13.50
C HIS A 411 -10.50 -1.82 -13.62
N ALA A 412 -9.36 -1.69 -14.32
CA ALA A 412 -8.37 -2.74 -14.43
C ALA A 412 -7.94 -3.21 -13.05
N LEU A 413 -7.46 -2.29 -12.20
CA LEU A 413 -7.11 -2.54 -10.80
C LEU A 413 -8.19 -3.27 -10.02
N GLY A 414 -9.47 -2.99 -10.26
CA GLY A 414 -10.59 -3.69 -9.64
C GLY A 414 -10.71 -5.18 -10.00
N ARG A 415 -10.30 -5.58 -11.22
CA ARG A 415 -10.37 -6.99 -11.70
C ARG A 415 -9.40 -7.95 -11.01
N GLY A 416 -8.43 -7.45 -10.24
CA GLY A 416 -7.51 -8.29 -9.46
C GLY A 416 -6.45 -8.99 -10.31
N ALA A 417 -6.48 -10.33 -10.39
CA ALA A 417 -5.43 -11.13 -11.04
C ALA A 417 -5.45 -11.08 -12.59
N ALA A 418 -6.52 -10.57 -13.21
CA ALA A 418 -6.72 -10.51 -14.66
C ALA A 418 -6.40 -9.12 -15.24
N ILE A 419 -5.21 -8.63 -14.93
CA ILE A 419 -4.77 -7.30 -15.32
C ILE A 419 -3.70 -7.44 -16.38
N GLU A 420 -3.94 -6.82 -17.53
CA GLU A 420 -3.03 -6.84 -18.66
C GLU A 420 -2.12 -5.62 -18.60
N LEU A 421 -0.88 -5.75 -19.07
CA LEU A 421 0.05 -4.62 -19.14
C LEU A 421 -0.54 -3.47 -19.98
N ASP A 422 -1.26 -3.81 -21.06
CA ASP A 422 -1.93 -2.87 -21.95
C ASP A 422 -2.90 -1.92 -21.23
N ASP A 423 -3.49 -2.35 -20.10
CA ASP A 423 -4.35 -1.50 -19.27
C ASP A 423 -3.62 -0.31 -18.65
N PHE A 424 -2.28 -0.25 -18.71
CA PHE A 424 -1.46 0.83 -18.16
C PHE A 424 -0.60 1.56 -19.19
N VAL A 425 -0.74 1.28 -20.49
CA VAL A 425 -0.05 2.08 -21.52
C VAL A 425 -0.59 3.49 -21.43
N LEU A 426 0.27 4.48 -21.25
CA LEU A 426 -0.15 5.88 -21.26
C LEU A 426 -0.43 6.32 -22.71
N ASN A 427 -1.59 6.93 -22.92
CA ASN A 427 -1.83 7.72 -24.13
C ASN A 427 -1.10 9.08 -24.03
N ASP A 428 -1.16 9.88 -25.09
CA ASP A 428 -0.39 11.13 -25.14
C ASP A 428 -0.81 12.13 -24.05
N ASP A 429 -2.10 12.28 -23.75
CA ASP A 429 -2.58 13.18 -22.71
C ASP A 429 -2.14 12.71 -21.31
N GLU A 430 -2.24 11.41 -21.05
CA GLU A 430 -1.81 10.80 -19.79
C GLU A 430 -0.29 10.90 -19.61
N ARG A 431 0.50 10.76 -20.69
CA ARG A 431 1.95 11.01 -20.68
C ARG A 431 2.27 12.44 -20.29
N GLN A 432 1.55 13.42 -20.84
CA GLN A 432 1.78 14.82 -20.49
C GLN A 432 1.49 15.09 -19.01
N VAL A 433 0.44 14.47 -18.44
CA VAL A 433 0.15 14.55 -17.00
C VAL A 433 1.28 13.93 -16.19
N PHE A 434 1.73 12.73 -16.55
CA PHE A 434 2.86 12.06 -15.89
C PHE A 434 4.13 12.93 -15.92
N PHE A 435 4.47 13.50 -17.07
CA PHE A 435 5.64 14.37 -17.23
C PHE A 435 5.53 15.65 -16.39
N ALA A 436 4.33 16.26 -16.34
CA ALA A 436 4.09 17.43 -15.51
C ALA A 436 4.22 17.11 -14.01
N ASP A 437 3.70 15.98 -13.55
CA ASP A 437 3.81 15.53 -12.16
C ASP A 437 5.28 15.23 -11.80
N ALA A 438 6.01 14.53 -12.67
CA ALA A 438 7.43 14.25 -12.50
C ALA A 438 8.26 15.55 -12.41
N TYR A 439 7.99 16.53 -13.29
CA TYR A 439 8.65 17.82 -13.25
C TYR A 439 8.33 18.61 -11.98
N ALA A 440 7.06 18.68 -11.59
CA ALA A 440 6.64 19.40 -10.41
C ALA A 440 7.29 18.85 -9.13
N ALA A 441 7.45 17.53 -9.03
CA ALA A 441 8.16 16.88 -7.94
C ALA A 441 9.67 17.12 -8.02
N ALA A 442 10.27 16.97 -9.21
CA ALA A 442 11.70 17.16 -9.42
C ALA A 442 12.16 18.60 -9.15
N ALA A 443 11.31 19.60 -9.44
CA ALA A 443 11.60 21.01 -9.29
C ALA A 443 11.21 21.60 -7.93
N GLU A 444 10.66 20.80 -7.01
CA GLU A 444 10.24 21.26 -5.69
C GLU A 444 11.41 21.92 -4.93
N GLY A 445 11.19 23.14 -4.44
CA GLY A 445 12.22 23.91 -3.72
C GLY A 445 13.34 24.49 -4.61
N SER A 446 13.25 24.34 -5.93
CA SER A 446 14.18 24.98 -6.87
C SER A 446 13.63 26.31 -7.41
N ALA A 447 14.53 27.21 -7.78
CA ALA A 447 14.23 28.50 -8.41
C ALA A 447 15.13 28.72 -9.64
N PRO A 448 14.71 29.58 -10.59
CA PRO A 448 15.58 30.08 -11.66
C PRO A 448 16.82 30.77 -11.09
N ILE A 449 17.95 30.65 -11.79
CA ILE A 449 19.23 31.28 -11.43
C ILE A 449 19.88 31.88 -12.67
N ASP A 450 20.61 32.99 -12.49
CA ASP A 450 21.21 33.75 -13.60
C ASP A 450 22.31 32.98 -14.33
N GLU A 451 23.11 32.20 -13.60
CA GLU A 451 24.16 31.34 -14.13
C GLU A 451 23.80 29.88 -13.86
N PRO A 452 23.04 29.23 -14.75
CA PRO A 452 22.57 27.88 -14.49
C PRO A 452 23.69 26.84 -14.61
N GLU A 453 23.61 25.83 -13.75
CA GLU A 453 24.59 24.75 -13.66
C GLU A 453 23.89 23.39 -13.76
N ALA A 454 24.53 22.44 -14.44
CA ALA A 454 24.13 21.06 -14.54
C ALA A 454 25.21 20.17 -13.94
N ILE A 455 24.87 19.44 -12.88
CA ILE A 455 25.79 18.54 -12.16
C ILE A 455 25.33 17.11 -12.42
N LEU A 456 26.07 16.40 -13.26
CA LEU A 456 25.69 15.09 -13.78
C LEU A 456 26.52 14.01 -13.09
N PHE A 457 25.87 13.17 -12.30
CA PHE A 457 26.47 12.02 -11.65
C PHE A 457 26.41 10.81 -12.58
N VAL A 458 27.57 10.33 -13.04
CA VAL A 458 27.67 9.32 -14.11
C VAL A 458 28.44 8.11 -13.61
N ASN A 459 27.77 6.96 -13.48
CA ASN A 459 28.37 5.73 -12.95
C ASN A 459 27.41 4.53 -13.06
N GLU A 460 27.85 3.30 -12.81
CA GLU A 460 26.97 2.13 -12.75
C GLU A 460 25.97 2.18 -11.57
N PRO A 461 24.87 1.42 -11.62
CA PRO A 461 24.01 1.18 -10.46
C PRO A 461 24.83 0.57 -9.31
N GLY A 462 24.57 0.98 -8.07
CA GLY A 462 25.30 0.50 -6.89
C GLY A 462 26.53 1.33 -6.50
N ALA A 463 27.08 2.15 -7.40
CA ALA A 463 28.27 2.97 -7.12
C ALA A 463 28.05 4.08 -6.08
N GLY A 464 26.80 4.39 -5.70
CA GLY A 464 26.50 5.40 -4.68
C GLY A 464 26.25 6.82 -5.22
N LYS A 465 25.96 6.97 -6.51
CA LYS A 465 25.57 8.25 -7.15
C LYS A 465 24.54 9.03 -6.33
N SER A 466 23.43 8.37 -5.99
CA SER A 466 22.29 9.03 -5.34
C SER A 466 22.66 9.60 -3.96
N SER A 467 23.59 8.95 -3.25
CA SER A 467 24.11 9.44 -1.97
C SER A 467 24.84 10.76 -2.12
N VAL A 468 25.75 10.84 -3.09
CA VAL A 468 26.53 12.05 -3.35
C VAL A 468 25.64 13.13 -3.95
N ALA A 469 24.77 12.77 -4.89
CA ALA A 469 23.83 13.70 -5.48
C ALA A 469 22.91 14.32 -4.42
N ASN A 470 22.40 13.54 -3.45
CA ASN A 470 21.60 14.06 -2.34
C ASN A 470 22.40 15.03 -1.48
N TYR A 471 23.63 14.66 -1.10
CA TYR A 471 24.53 15.54 -0.34
C TYR A 471 24.81 16.87 -1.08
N THR A 472 25.00 16.81 -2.41
CA THR A 472 25.17 18.02 -3.24
C THR A 472 23.90 18.87 -3.25
N ALA A 473 22.71 18.29 -3.41
CA ALA A 473 21.46 19.06 -3.37
C ALA A 473 21.23 19.75 -2.02
N GLU A 474 21.53 19.08 -0.90
CA GLU A 474 21.40 19.65 0.45
C GLU A 474 22.22 20.95 0.59
N ARG A 475 23.38 21.05 -0.08
CA ARG A 475 24.21 22.27 -0.09
C ARG A 475 23.62 23.40 -0.93
N TYR A 476 22.77 23.07 -1.90
CA TYR A 476 22.10 24.07 -2.74
C TYR A 476 20.73 24.49 -2.22
N GLU A 477 20.19 23.88 -1.17
CA GLU A 477 18.84 24.20 -0.65
C GLU A 477 18.66 25.69 -0.33
N ASN A 478 19.68 26.33 0.25
CA ASN A 478 19.66 27.77 0.56
C ASN A 478 20.17 28.67 -0.58
N LEU A 479 20.53 28.08 -1.72
CA LEU A 479 21.10 28.73 -2.90
C LEU A 479 20.20 28.57 -4.13
N GLY A 480 18.89 28.59 -3.91
CA GLY A 480 17.88 28.43 -4.96
C GLY A 480 17.58 26.97 -5.34
N GLY A 481 18.10 25.99 -4.60
CA GLY A 481 17.80 24.58 -4.80
C GLY A 481 18.32 24.01 -6.13
N SER A 482 17.78 22.85 -6.51
CA SER A 482 18.10 22.17 -7.77
C SER A 482 16.93 21.31 -8.24
N VAL A 483 16.69 21.26 -9.54
CA VAL A 483 15.84 20.23 -10.16
C VAL A 483 16.57 18.88 -10.08
N ARG A 484 15.87 17.85 -9.61
CA ARG A 484 16.40 16.49 -9.46
C ARG A 484 16.01 15.62 -10.66
N ASP A 485 16.93 15.43 -11.60
CA ASP A 485 16.70 14.61 -12.80
C ASP A 485 17.26 13.19 -12.65
N ASP A 486 16.44 12.28 -12.14
CA ASP A 486 16.83 10.90 -11.86
C ASP A 486 15.73 9.97 -12.36
N PHE A 487 16.10 9.05 -13.26
CA PHE A 487 15.20 8.01 -13.78
C PHE A 487 14.42 7.36 -12.65
N ASP A 488 15.14 7.03 -11.56
CA ASP A 488 14.58 6.29 -10.47
C ASP A 488 13.48 7.08 -9.73
N ARG A 489 13.59 8.41 -9.68
CA ARG A 489 12.56 9.30 -9.11
C ARG A 489 11.38 9.48 -10.02
N HIS A 490 11.60 9.57 -11.33
CA HIS A 490 10.52 9.85 -12.27
C HIS A 490 9.60 8.65 -12.43
N VAL A 491 10.15 7.44 -12.56
CA VAL A 491 9.32 6.22 -12.67
C VAL A 491 8.50 5.94 -11.43
N ASP A 492 8.87 6.47 -10.25
CA ASP A 492 8.04 6.38 -9.05
C ASP A 492 6.70 7.09 -9.23
N HIS A 493 6.62 8.11 -10.11
CA HIS A 493 5.39 8.80 -10.49
C HIS A 493 4.59 8.08 -11.58
N HIS A 494 5.14 7.03 -12.18
CA HIS A 494 4.44 6.26 -13.19
C HIS A 494 3.43 5.31 -12.53
N VAL A 495 2.16 5.43 -12.89
CA VAL A 495 1.04 4.66 -12.31
C VAL A 495 1.31 3.16 -12.29
N ALA A 496 1.78 2.61 -13.41
CA ALA A 496 2.05 1.18 -13.51
C ALA A 496 3.18 0.71 -12.58
N PHE A 497 4.15 1.56 -12.25
CA PHE A 497 5.40 1.10 -11.65
C PHE A 497 5.19 0.47 -10.28
N LYS A 498 4.56 1.18 -9.34
CA LYS A 498 4.25 0.64 -8.00
C LYS A 498 3.20 -0.47 -8.06
N ILE A 499 2.20 -0.32 -8.91
CA ILE A 499 1.11 -1.29 -9.08
C ILE A 499 1.64 -2.64 -9.56
N LEU A 500 2.54 -2.65 -10.54
CA LEU A 500 3.13 -3.86 -11.12
C LEU A 500 4.23 -4.42 -10.20
N SER A 501 5.03 -3.58 -9.55
CA SER A 501 6.10 -4.01 -8.66
C SER A 501 5.60 -4.75 -7.40
N ASN A 502 4.35 -4.52 -6.99
CA ASN A 502 3.74 -5.11 -5.79
C ASN A 502 3.00 -6.45 -6.03
N ARG A 503 2.91 -6.95 -7.28
CA ARG A 503 1.94 -8.03 -7.60
C ARG A 503 2.40 -9.45 -7.31
N GLN A 504 3.67 -9.78 -7.52
CA GLN A 504 4.26 -11.10 -7.19
C GLN A 504 5.79 -11.02 -7.05
N GLU A 505 6.37 -11.86 -6.19
CA GLU A 505 7.83 -12.09 -6.17
C GLU A 505 8.31 -12.56 -7.55
N GLY A 506 9.07 -11.73 -8.26
CA GLY A 506 9.66 -12.06 -9.57
C GLY A 506 9.13 -11.28 -10.77
N THR A 507 8.06 -10.48 -10.63
CA THR A 507 7.46 -9.67 -11.72
C THR A 507 8.00 -8.22 -11.80
N ALA A 508 8.80 -7.80 -10.83
CA ALA A 508 9.46 -6.49 -10.81
C ALA A 508 10.36 -6.18 -12.04
N PRO A 509 11.06 -7.16 -12.67
CA PRO A 509 11.78 -6.92 -13.92
C PRO A 509 10.85 -6.49 -15.07
N ASP A 510 9.68 -7.11 -15.18
CA ASP A 510 8.71 -6.82 -16.24
C ASP A 510 8.11 -5.42 -16.07
N ALA A 511 7.85 -5.00 -14.83
CA ALA A 511 7.37 -3.66 -14.50
C ALA A 511 8.36 -2.56 -14.92
N GLN A 512 9.65 -2.79 -14.73
CA GLN A 512 10.69 -1.82 -15.12
C GLN A 512 10.85 -1.70 -16.62
N VAL A 513 10.90 -2.84 -17.33
CA VAL A 513 10.97 -2.85 -18.80
C VAL A 513 9.77 -2.11 -19.38
N TYR A 514 8.60 -2.30 -18.77
CA TYR A 514 7.37 -1.68 -19.20
C TYR A 514 7.41 -0.14 -19.08
N VAL A 515 7.80 0.40 -17.93
CA VAL A 515 7.82 1.85 -17.69
C VAL A 515 9.08 2.56 -18.17
N ALA A 516 10.08 1.83 -18.66
CA ALA A 516 11.39 2.39 -19.01
C ALA A 516 11.31 3.45 -20.10
N SER A 517 10.49 3.23 -21.13
CA SER A 517 10.34 4.19 -22.23
C SER A 517 9.76 5.52 -21.75
N ASP A 518 8.67 5.48 -20.98
CA ASP A 518 8.05 6.66 -20.40
C ASP A 518 8.97 7.31 -19.35
N GLY A 519 9.70 6.53 -18.56
CA GLY A 519 10.68 7.04 -17.59
C GLY A 519 11.83 7.82 -18.24
N LEU A 520 12.39 7.31 -19.34
CA LEU A 520 13.41 8.01 -20.13
C LEU A 520 12.85 9.29 -20.78
N ALA A 521 11.63 9.22 -21.33
CA ALA A 521 10.96 10.39 -21.87
C ALA A 521 10.67 11.45 -20.78
N ALA A 522 10.36 11.03 -19.55
CA ALA A 522 10.20 11.92 -18.41
C ALA A 522 11.52 12.60 -18.03
N MET A 523 12.66 11.90 -18.03
CA MET A 523 13.97 12.53 -17.83
C MET A 523 14.22 13.62 -18.88
N ASP A 524 14.01 13.30 -20.15
CA ASP A 524 14.20 14.26 -21.26
C ASP A 524 13.30 15.50 -21.09
N TYR A 525 12.03 15.29 -20.72
CA TYR A 525 11.08 16.37 -20.45
C TYR A 525 11.51 17.23 -19.25
N VAL A 526 11.88 16.62 -18.14
CA VAL A 526 12.30 17.31 -16.90
C VAL A 526 13.56 18.15 -17.16
N SER A 527 14.57 17.56 -17.80
CA SER A 527 15.78 18.26 -18.23
C SER A 527 15.46 19.42 -19.19
N ALA A 528 14.56 19.22 -20.17
CA ALA A 528 14.16 20.27 -21.11
C ALA A 528 13.47 21.45 -20.40
N ARG A 529 12.49 21.19 -19.54
CA ARG A 529 11.79 22.23 -18.78
C ARG A 529 12.70 22.96 -17.81
N ALA A 530 13.60 22.25 -17.12
CA ALA A 530 14.58 22.88 -16.24
C ALA A 530 15.48 23.87 -17.00
N ARG A 531 15.89 23.52 -18.22
CA ARG A 531 16.66 24.41 -19.12
C ARG A 531 15.88 25.64 -19.57
N GLU A 532 14.60 25.46 -19.92
CA GLU A 532 13.73 26.58 -20.31
C GLU A 532 13.54 27.57 -19.17
N GLU A 533 13.43 27.07 -17.93
CA GLU A 533 13.25 27.88 -16.73
C GLU A 533 14.57 28.31 -16.07
N GLN A 534 15.73 28.03 -16.70
CA GLN A 534 17.07 28.40 -16.20
C GLN A 534 17.31 27.95 -14.75
N ARG A 535 16.87 26.74 -14.40
CA ARG A 535 17.06 26.16 -13.06
C ARG A 535 18.34 25.34 -13.01
N ARG A 536 18.98 25.27 -11.83
CA ARG A 536 20.07 24.32 -11.55
C ARG A 536 19.56 22.89 -11.67
N VAL A 537 20.36 22.00 -12.26
CA VAL A 537 20.01 20.58 -12.39
C VAL A 537 21.06 19.70 -11.71
N ILE A 538 20.59 18.72 -10.94
CA ILE A 538 21.39 17.58 -10.46
C ILE A 538 20.80 16.32 -11.10
N GLY A 539 21.56 15.69 -11.99
CA GLY A 539 21.13 14.53 -12.77
C GLY A 539 21.92 13.26 -12.47
N GLU A 540 21.30 12.09 -12.61
CA GLU A 540 21.94 10.78 -12.42
C GLU A 540 21.85 9.93 -13.71
N TYR A 541 22.98 9.40 -14.19
CA TYR A 541 23.06 8.66 -15.46
C TYR A 541 23.89 7.37 -15.35
N MET A 542 23.54 6.38 -16.17
CA MET A 542 24.10 5.02 -16.13
C MET A 542 25.20 4.74 -17.17
N GLY A 543 25.53 5.69 -18.04
CA GLY A 543 26.65 5.56 -18.99
C GLY A 543 26.28 5.32 -20.47
N ASP A 544 25.13 5.78 -20.95
CA ASP A 544 24.96 5.98 -22.40
C ASP A 544 25.74 7.23 -22.82
N ALA A 545 26.95 7.06 -23.34
CA ALA A 545 27.82 8.16 -23.74
C ALA A 545 27.16 9.08 -24.77
N ALA A 546 26.49 8.50 -25.78
CA ALA A 546 25.84 9.27 -26.84
C ALA A 546 24.65 10.07 -26.32
N GLY A 547 23.81 9.46 -25.47
CA GLY A 547 22.70 10.15 -24.80
C GLY A 547 23.18 11.27 -23.89
N LEU A 548 24.22 11.01 -23.11
CA LEU A 548 24.78 11.98 -22.19
C LEU A 548 25.41 13.17 -22.93
N MET A 549 26.15 12.94 -24.02
CA MET A 549 26.67 14.01 -24.87
C MET A 549 25.55 14.89 -25.43
N ARG A 550 24.46 14.28 -25.94
CA ARG A 550 23.29 15.06 -26.42
C ARG A 550 22.71 15.96 -25.32
N GLN A 551 22.59 15.45 -24.10
CA GLN A 551 22.11 16.24 -22.97
C GLN A 551 23.08 17.37 -22.61
N ILE A 552 24.40 17.09 -22.58
CA ILE A 552 25.44 18.09 -22.33
C ILE A 552 25.37 19.22 -23.36
N SER A 553 25.32 18.89 -24.66
CA SER A 553 25.22 19.89 -25.72
C SER A 553 23.95 20.74 -25.59
N ALA A 554 22.82 20.13 -25.22
CA ALA A 554 21.58 20.86 -24.98
C ALA A 554 21.67 21.81 -23.76
N TYR A 555 22.40 21.44 -22.70
CA TYR A 555 22.72 22.34 -21.59
C TYR A 555 23.63 23.48 -22.03
N LYS A 556 24.73 23.19 -22.74
CA LYS A 556 25.67 24.22 -23.23
C LYS A 556 25.01 25.21 -24.18
N ALA A 557 24.11 24.76 -25.05
CA ALA A 557 23.32 25.61 -25.94
C ALA A 557 22.42 26.62 -25.20
N LYS A 558 22.11 26.36 -23.92
CA LYS A 558 21.34 27.23 -23.03
C LYS A 558 22.22 27.99 -22.02
N GLY A 559 23.54 28.01 -22.21
CA GLY A 559 24.48 28.75 -21.39
C GLY A 559 24.86 28.07 -20.07
N TYR A 560 24.53 26.80 -19.88
CA TYR A 560 24.84 26.11 -18.63
C TYR A 560 26.34 25.86 -18.47
N LYS A 561 26.81 25.91 -17.22
CA LYS A 561 28.03 25.24 -16.79
C LYS A 561 27.71 23.78 -16.52
N VAL A 562 28.51 22.86 -17.04
CA VAL A 562 28.25 21.41 -16.97
C VAL A 562 29.40 20.72 -16.27
N HIS A 563 29.09 20.13 -15.11
CA HIS A 563 30.03 19.40 -14.26
C HIS A 563 29.66 17.93 -14.24
N VAL A 564 30.63 17.06 -14.52
CA VAL A 564 30.46 15.61 -14.42
C VAL A 564 31.12 15.12 -13.13
N VAL A 565 30.43 14.28 -12.37
CA VAL A 565 30.95 13.66 -11.15
C VAL A 565 30.81 12.15 -11.24
N SER A 566 31.88 11.42 -10.93
CA SER A 566 31.87 9.95 -10.93
C SER A 566 32.61 9.43 -9.69
N LEU A 567 32.39 8.16 -9.32
CA LEU A 567 32.93 7.53 -8.12
C LEU A 567 33.75 6.27 -8.47
N GLY A 568 34.94 6.15 -7.88
CA GLY A 568 35.76 4.95 -7.91
C GLY A 568 35.40 3.99 -6.76
N ILE A 569 34.47 3.07 -7.03
CA ILE A 569 34.01 2.04 -6.07
C ILE A 569 34.29 0.64 -6.64
N SER A 570 34.73 -0.28 -5.78
CA SER A 570 34.98 -1.68 -6.16
C SER A 570 33.71 -2.40 -6.63
N GLN A 571 33.88 -3.45 -7.45
CA GLN A 571 32.78 -4.28 -7.94
C GLN A 571 31.93 -4.85 -6.82
N ASP A 572 32.61 -5.40 -5.81
CA ASP A 572 31.96 -6.12 -4.72
C ASP A 572 31.05 -5.19 -3.91
N GLU A 573 31.53 -3.97 -3.62
CA GLU A 573 30.76 -2.96 -2.91
C GLU A 573 29.56 -2.50 -3.74
N SER A 574 29.75 -2.28 -5.04
CA SER A 574 28.67 -1.89 -5.97
C SER A 574 27.58 -2.97 -6.04
N LEU A 575 27.94 -4.26 -6.15
CA LEU A 575 27.02 -5.39 -6.17
C LEU A 575 26.25 -5.53 -4.84
N VAL A 576 26.94 -5.48 -3.71
CA VAL A 576 26.29 -5.58 -2.39
C VAL A 576 25.32 -4.43 -2.17
N ARG A 577 25.68 -3.20 -2.54
CA ARG A 577 24.79 -2.02 -2.42
C ARG A 577 23.52 -2.15 -3.24
N VAL A 578 23.58 -2.75 -4.43
CA VAL A 578 22.37 -3.03 -5.21
C VAL A 578 21.43 -3.92 -4.41
N HIS A 579 21.89 -5.07 -3.92
CA HIS A 579 21.03 -5.99 -3.17
C HIS A 579 20.50 -5.41 -1.85
N GLU A 580 21.32 -4.65 -1.11
CA GLU A 580 20.85 -3.95 0.09
C GLU A 580 19.76 -2.94 -0.21
N ARG A 581 19.90 -2.18 -1.31
CA ARG A 581 18.87 -1.24 -1.76
C ARG A 581 17.58 -1.97 -2.09
N GLN A 582 17.65 -3.08 -2.83
CA GLN A 582 16.46 -3.87 -3.20
C GLN A 582 15.72 -4.37 -1.96
N MET A 583 16.45 -4.85 -0.94
CA MET A 583 15.87 -5.30 0.33
C MET A 583 15.26 -4.14 1.13
N GLY A 584 16.00 -3.04 1.27
CA GLY A 584 15.53 -1.87 2.03
C GLY A 584 14.29 -1.23 1.42
N GLN A 585 14.20 -1.16 0.08
CA GLN A 585 13.00 -0.69 -0.62
C GLN A 585 11.81 -1.61 -0.34
N ARG A 586 11.97 -2.95 -0.43
CA ARG A 586 10.87 -3.88 -0.09
C ARG A 586 10.39 -3.74 1.35
N GLU A 587 11.31 -3.58 2.31
CA GLU A 587 10.97 -3.44 3.73
C GLU A 587 10.20 -2.13 4.03
N VAL A 588 10.50 -1.04 3.32
CA VAL A 588 9.95 0.29 3.61
C VAL A 588 8.75 0.63 2.72
N GLU A 589 8.79 0.23 1.46
CA GLU A 589 7.89 0.67 0.39
C GLU A 589 6.98 -0.46 -0.11
N GLY A 590 7.18 -1.71 0.35
CA GLY A 590 6.42 -2.89 -0.08
C GLY A 590 6.80 -3.43 -1.47
N ALA A 591 7.48 -2.61 -2.28
CA ALA A 591 8.06 -2.94 -3.57
C ALA A 591 9.57 -2.72 -3.55
N GLY A 592 10.31 -3.44 -4.39
CA GLY A 592 11.73 -3.16 -4.61
C GLY A 592 12.14 -3.47 -6.03
N ARG A 593 12.93 -2.57 -6.60
CA ARG A 593 13.46 -2.65 -7.95
C ARG A 593 14.30 -3.91 -8.12
N HIS A 594 14.25 -4.55 -9.29
CA HIS A 594 15.24 -5.56 -9.65
C HIS A 594 16.25 -4.93 -10.62
N MET A 595 17.54 -5.06 -10.34
CA MET A 595 18.59 -4.70 -11.30
C MET A 595 19.26 -6.00 -11.74
N PRO A 596 19.15 -6.39 -13.03
CA PRO A 596 19.88 -7.55 -13.52
C PRO A 596 21.39 -7.34 -13.36
N ALA A 597 22.08 -8.30 -12.74
CA ALA A 597 23.52 -8.21 -12.49
C ALA A 597 24.33 -7.93 -13.78
N LYS A 598 23.91 -8.53 -14.90
CA LYS A 598 24.52 -8.30 -16.22
C LYS A 598 24.48 -6.82 -16.63
N MET A 599 23.33 -6.15 -16.49
CA MET A 599 23.19 -4.75 -16.88
C MET A 599 24.07 -3.83 -16.02
N GLN A 600 24.24 -4.16 -14.75
CA GLN A 600 25.16 -3.44 -13.86
C GLN A 600 26.63 -3.64 -14.28
N VAL A 601 27.03 -4.89 -14.57
CA VAL A 601 28.39 -5.20 -15.01
C VAL A 601 28.70 -4.54 -16.35
N ASP A 602 27.81 -4.66 -17.33
CA ASP A 602 27.99 -4.04 -18.65
C ASP A 602 28.14 -2.51 -18.53
N ALA A 603 27.33 -1.85 -17.69
CA ALA A 603 27.46 -0.41 -17.43
C ALA A 603 28.77 -0.04 -16.74
N ARG A 604 29.25 -0.88 -15.83
CA ARG A 604 30.51 -0.68 -15.11
C ARG A 604 31.71 -0.77 -16.04
N ASP A 605 31.73 -1.78 -16.90
CA ASP A 605 32.82 -2.07 -17.83
C ASP A 605 32.92 -1.00 -18.93
N ALA A 606 31.78 -0.44 -19.35
CA ALA A 606 31.75 0.68 -20.30
C ALA A 606 32.23 2.01 -19.70
N MET A 607 32.10 2.20 -18.38
CA MET A 607 32.26 3.51 -17.72
C MET A 607 33.61 4.22 -17.97
N PRO A 608 34.78 3.55 -17.95
CA PRO A 608 36.06 4.20 -18.24
C PRO A 608 36.06 4.88 -19.62
N GLY A 609 35.56 4.16 -20.64
CA GLY A 609 35.43 4.68 -22.01
C GLY A 609 34.47 5.86 -22.09
N VAL A 610 33.33 5.79 -21.39
CA VAL A 610 32.38 6.90 -21.32
C VAL A 610 33.02 8.17 -20.78
N LEU A 611 33.79 8.09 -19.69
CA LEU A 611 34.43 9.27 -19.10
C LEU A 611 35.51 9.87 -20.01
N ASP A 612 36.31 9.01 -20.66
CA ASP A 612 37.32 9.43 -21.64
C ASP A 612 36.66 10.13 -22.83
N GLU A 613 35.58 9.58 -23.35
CA GLU A 613 34.79 10.16 -24.44
C GLU A 613 34.18 11.52 -24.06
N LEU A 614 33.69 11.69 -22.84
CA LEU A 614 33.14 12.97 -22.37
C LEU A 614 34.19 14.09 -22.32
N VAL A 615 35.40 13.77 -21.85
CA VAL A 615 36.52 14.71 -21.85
C VAL A 615 36.96 15.02 -23.29
N ALA A 616 37.04 14.00 -24.14
CA ALA A 616 37.43 14.15 -25.54
C ALA A 616 36.41 14.97 -26.36
N HIS A 617 35.11 14.83 -26.07
CA HIS A 617 34.05 15.63 -26.68
C HIS A 617 34.24 17.13 -26.39
N GLY A 618 34.83 17.46 -25.23
CA GLY A 618 35.25 18.81 -24.93
C GLY A 618 34.09 19.80 -24.87
N GLU A 619 32.98 19.44 -24.24
CA GLU A 619 31.89 20.39 -23.94
C GLU A 619 31.63 20.58 -22.45
N ILE A 620 32.08 19.64 -21.62
CA ILE A 620 32.01 19.74 -20.17
C ILE A 620 32.98 20.80 -19.64
N ASP A 621 32.60 21.48 -18.56
CA ASP A 621 33.43 22.47 -17.88
C ASP A 621 34.39 21.80 -16.89
N SER A 622 33.92 20.77 -16.18
CA SER A 622 34.76 19.94 -15.32
C SER A 622 34.29 18.50 -15.23
N LEU A 623 35.22 17.59 -14.93
CA LEU A 623 34.98 16.22 -14.50
C LEU A 623 35.74 15.95 -13.20
N THR A 624 35.04 15.45 -12.18
CA THR A 624 35.61 15.10 -10.88
C THR A 624 35.39 13.62 -10.57
N LEU A 625 36.47 12.90 -10.25
CA LEU A 625 36.39 11.54 -9.71
C LEU A 625 36.59 11.55 -8.20
N LEU A 626 35.61 11.00 -7.51
CA LEU A 626 35.61 10.82 -6.07
C LEU A 626 36.03 9.41 -5.69
N ASP A 627 36.74 9.26 -4.58
CA ASP A 627 36.90 7.95 -3.95
C ASP A 627 35.69 7.57 -3.07
N HIS A 628 35.74 6.38 -2.49
CA HIS A 628 34.74 5.86 -1.54
C HIS A 628 34.47 6.74 -0.31
N SER A 629 35.39 7.66 0.04
CA SER A 629 35.24 8.62 1.14
C SER A 629 34.71 9.99 0.69
N TRP A 630 34.38 10.11 -0.60
CA TRP A 630 33.98 11.35 -1.27
C TRP A 630 35.09 12.39 -1.34
N GLY A 631 36.35 11.95 -1.28
CA GLY A 631 37.51 12.80 -1.57
C GLY A 631 37.69 12.93 -3.08
N ALA A 632 37.87 14.15 -3.60
CA ALA A 632 38.24 14.37 -4.99
C ALA A 632 39.69 13.92 -5.22
N ARG A 633 39.86 12.97 -6.14
CA ARG A 633 41.15 12.31 -6.43
C ARG A 633 41.63 12.56 -7.86
N TYR A 634 40.74 12.92 -8.76
CA TYR A 634 41.06 13.34 -10.11
C TYR A 634 40.12 14.46 -10.52
N VAL A 635 40.67 15.54 -11.09
CA VAL A 635 39.91 16.67 -11.60
C VAL A 635 40.43 17.02 -12.99
N HIS A 636 39.56 16.92 -13.98
CA HIS A 636 39.77 17.54 -15.29
C HIS A 636 38.95 18.82 -15.35
N GLN A 637 39.57 19.93 -15.71
CA GLN A 637 38.92 21.24 -15.76
C GLN A 637 39.31 21.95 -17.04
N ARG A 638 38.30 22.42 -17.79
CA ARG A 638 38.47 23.07 -19.09
C ARG A 638 38.25 24.58 -19.03
N THR A 639 37.40 25.04 -18.11
CA THR A 639 37.08 26.45 -17.90
C THR A 639 37.32 26.81 -16.43
N ASP A 640 37.41 28.10 -16.11
CA ASP A 640 37.56 28.55 -14.71
C ASP A 640 36.32 28.22 -13.84
N ALA A 641 35.24 27.72 -14.46
CA ALA A 641 34.06 27.22 -13.77
C ALA A 641 34.33 25.83 -13.16
N ALA A 642 34.91 25.81 -11.96
CA ALA A 642 34.99 24.61 -11.13
C ALA A 642 33.65 24.35 -10.43
N LEU A 643 33.32 23.08 -10.22
CA LEU A 643 32.29 22.70 -9.26
C LEU A 643 32.70 23.26 -7.88
N PRO A 644 31.80 23.88 -7.11
CA PRO A 644 32.13 24.36 -5.77
C PRO A 644 32.70 23.23 -4.89
N ASP A 645 33.58 23.58 -3.96
CA ASP A 645 34.28 22.63 -3.10
C ASP A 645 33.33 21.98 -2.08
N PHE A 646 32.52 21.05 -2.55
CA PHE A 646 31.59 20.27 -1.73
C PHE A 646 32.26 19.05 -1.10
N PHE A 647 33.34 18.59 -1.72
CA PHE A 647 33.98 17.31 -1.50
C PHE A 647 35.33 17.51 -0.83
N GLY A 648 35.81 16.55 -0.05
CA GLY A 648 37.13 16.68 0.56
C GLY A 648 38.24 16.66 -0.49
N GLY A 649 39.36 17.33 -0.23
CA GLY A 649 40.58 17.10 -1.01
C GLY A 649 41.21 15.75 -0.67
N GLY A 650 41.44 14.90 -1.66
CA GLY A 650 42.19 13.66 -1.51
C GLY A 650 43.54 13.72 -2.24
N GLU A 651 44.44 12.77 -1.96
CA GLU A 651 45.74 12.70 -2.65
C GLU A 651 45.55 12.39 -4.14
N PRO A 652 45.92 13.29 -5.07
CA PRO A 652 45.58 13.10 -6.49
C PRO A 652 46.14 11.79 -7.06
N VAL A 653 45.35 11.13 -7.90
CA VAL A 653 45.80 9.96 -8.66
C VAL A 653 46.46 10.42 -9.96
N ALA A 654 47.71 10.01 -10.16
CA ALA A 654 48.44 10.28 -11.40
C ALA A 654 48.00 9.30 -12.49
N ALA A 655 47.09 9.75 -13.35
CA ALA A 655 46.54 8.99 -14.46
C ALA A 655 46.53 9.84 -15.74
N ALA A 656 46.70 9.20 -16.91
CA ALA A 656 46.72 9.86 -18.20
C ALA A 656 45.31 10.19 -18.73
N SER A 657 44.28 9.47 -18.28
CA SER A 657 42.88 9.69 -18.63
C SER A 657 41.95 9.53 -17.43
N PRO A 658 40.73 10.10 -17.45
CA PRO A 658 39.74 9.86 -16.40
C PRO A 658 39.34 8.39 -16.31
N GLY A 659 39.33 7.64 -17.42
CA GLY A 659 39.08 6.20 -17.43
C GLY A 659 40.14 5.41 -16.66
N GLU A 660 41.42 5.73 -16.88
CA GLU A 660 42.53 5.14 -16.12
C GLU A 660 42.44 5.50 -14.63
N ALA A 661 42.16 6.77 -14.32
CA ALA A 661 41.99 7.22 -12.94
C ALA A 661 40.84 6.48 -12.22
N LEU A 662 39.72 6.24 -12.91
CA LEU A 662 38.59 5.50 -12.36
C LEU A 662 39.00 4.07 -11.99
N GLU A 663 39.70 3.36 -12.88
CA GLU A 663 40.16 1.99 -12.63
C GLU A 663 41.17 1.92 -11.48
N MET A 664 42.09 2.89 -11.38
CA MET A 664 43.02 2.98 -10.25
C MET A 664 42.28 3.15 -8.92
N LEU A 665 41.26 4.01 -8.86
CA LEU A 665 40.45 4.21 -7.65
C LEU A 665 39.61 2.97 -7.30
N ARG A 666 39.06 2.28 -8.31
CA ARG A 666 38.33 1.01 -8.13
C ARG A 666 39.25 -0.06 -7.53
N ALA A 667 40.49 -0.16 -8.01
CA ALA A 667 41.49 -1.08 -7.50
C ALA A 667 41.92 -0.73 -6.06
N GLU A 668 42.19 0.55 -5.77
CA GLU A 668 42.52 1.03 -4.42
C GLU A 668 41.41 0.69 -3.41
N HIS A 669 40.14 0.83 -3.80
CA HIS A 669 39.02 0.47 -2.95
C HIS A 669 38.95 -1.05 -2.69
N ALA A 670 39.15 -1.86 -3.73
CA ALA A 670 39.14 -3.31 -3.61
C ALA A 670 40.28 -3.81 -2.69
N GLU A 671 41.47 -3.25 -2.82
CA GLU A 671 42.63 -3.61 -1.99
C GLU A 671 42.40 -3.29 -0.51
N LYS A 672 41.75 -2.16 -0.18
CA LYS A 672 41.42 -1.78 1.20
C LYS A 672 40.60 -2.86 1.93
N ASP A 673 39.56 -3.38 1.29
CA ASP A 673 38.74 -4.45 1.87
C ASP A 673 39.53 -5.74 2.07
N GLU A 674 40.44 -6.05 1.15
CA GLU A 674 41.31 -7.24 1.25
C GLU A 674 42.40 -7.09 2.31
N VAL A 675 42.99 -5.90 2.45
CA VAL A 675 44.01 -5.58 3.48
C VAL A 675 43.39 -5.59 4.88
N LEU A 676 42.18 -5.08 5.05
CA LEU A 676 41.45 -5.16 6.32
C LEU A 676 41.18 -6.63 6.70
N ALA A 677 40.71 -7.44 5.74
CA ALA A 677 40.51 -8.88 5.93
C ALA A 677 41.82 -9.56 6.36
N ALA A 678 42.94 -9.14 5.75
CA ALA A 678 44.27 -9.65 6.02
C ALA A 678 44.90 -9.14 7.33
N LYS A 679 44.23 -8.26 8.08
CA LYS A 679 44.68 -7.78 9.41
C LYS A 679 43.86 -8.37 10.57
N ASN A 680 43.05 -9.41 10.31
CA ASN A 680 42.07 -9.94 11.26
C ASN A 680 41.01 -8.90 11.70
N GLU A 681 40.88 -7.78 10.99
CA GLU A 681 39.77 -6.86 11.16
C GLU A 681 38.65 -7.30 10.21
N PRO A 682 37.42 -7.53 10.68
CA PRO A 682 36.35 -7.93 9.79
C PRO A 682 36.07 -6.80 8.80
N PRO A 683 36.25 -7.01 7.48
CA PRO A 683 35.94 -5.99 6.49
C PRO A 683 34.48 -5.54 6.65
N PRO A 684 34.19 -4.23 6.60
CA PRO A 684 32.82 -3.74 6.67
C PRO A 684 31.88 -4.44 5.67
N LEU A 685 32.41 -4.75 4.48
CA LEU A 685 31.72 -5.49 3.43
C LEU A 685 31.37 -6.93 3.82
N LEU A 686 32.28 -7.65 4.50
CA LEU A 686 32.03 -9.02 4.97
C LEU A 686 30.93 -9.05 6.04
N ALA A 687 30.91 -8.10 6.96
CA ALA A 687 29.86 -8.00 7.98
C ALA A 687 28.48 -7.80 7.35
N ARG A 688 28.38 -6.95 6.32
CA ARG A 688 27.17 -6.72 5.54
C ARG A 688 26.72 -7.97 4.79
N LEU A 689 27.63 -8.67 4.11
CA LEU A 689 27.36 -9.94 3.43
C LEU A 689 26.86 -11.03 4.38
N VAL A 690 27.44 -11.13 5.58
CA VAL A 690 26.95 -12.08 6.61
C VAL A 690 25.53 -11.73 7.03
N LYS A 691 25.24 -10.44 7.28
CA LYS A 691 23.89 -9.98 7.61
C LYS A 691 22.89 -10.29 6.49
N LEU A 692 23.20 -9.92 5.25
CA LEU A 692 22.40 -10.22 4.06
C LEU A 692 22.13 -11.73 3.93
N SER A 693 23.16 -12.57 4.05
CA SER A 693 22.99 -14.02 3.92
C SER A 693 22.06 -14.61 4.97
N ARG A 694 22.04 -14.06 6.19
CA ARG A 694 21.08 -14.47 7.24
C ARG A 694 19.66 -13.99 6.95
N GLN A 695 19.51 -12.80 6.39
CA GLN A 695 18.21 -12.24 6.03
C GLN A 695 17.59 -12.95 4.82
N MET A 696 18.40 -13.32 3.82
CA MET A 696 17.94 -13.90 2.56
C MET A 696 17.80 -15.43 2.59
N GLY A 697 18.52 -16.12 3.48
CA GLY A 697 18.46 -17.59 3.58
C GLY A 697 18.83 -18.26 2.25
N GLU A 698 17.98 -19.16 1.78
CA GLU A 698 18.16 -19.88 0.51
C GLU A 698 18.13 -18.98 -0.74
N ARG A 699 17.63 -17.74 -0.60
CA ARG A 699 17.57 -16.75 -1.70
C ARG A 699 18.84 -15.91 -1.83
N PHE A 700 19.88 -16.20 -1.05
CA PHE A 700 21.13 -15.44 -1.10
C PHE A 700 21.85 -15.66 -2.46
N PRO A 701 22.14 -14.59 -3.23
CA PRO A 701 22.65 -14.72 -4.59
C PRO A 701 24.01 -15.44 -4.68
N PRO A 702 24.22 -16.30 -5.70
CA PRO A 702 25.50 -16.98 -5.91
C PRO A 702 26.69 -16.01 -6.03
N GLU A 703 26.53 -14.89 -6.76
CA GLU A 703 27.60 -13.90 -6.89
C GLU A 703 28.02 -13.30 -5.54
N LEU A 704 27.07 -13.05 -4.62
CA LEU A 704 27.37 -12.57 -3.28
C LEU A 704 27.98 -13.65 -2.38
N ALA A 705 27.62 -14.92 -2.62
CA ALA A 705 28.21 -16.07 -1.93
C ALA A 705 29.68 -16.27 -2.29
N GLU A 706 30.04 -16.03 -3.55
CA GLU A 706 31.43 -16.08 -4.03
C GLU A 706 32.27 -14.97 -3.38
N ILE A 707 31.79 -13.72 -3.40
CA ILE A 707 32.46 -12.58 -2.74
C ILE A 707 32.64 -12.87 -1.24
N LYS A 708 31.57 -13.32 -0.58
CA LYS A 708 31.61 -13.67 0.85
C LYS A 708 32.64 -14.76 1.13
N SER A 709 32.69 -15.82 0.32
CA SER A 709 33.63 -16.93 0.50
C SER A 709 35.08 -16.48 0.30
N ARG A 710 35.37 -15.69 -0.74
CA ARG A 710 36.70 -15.13 -0.99
C ARG A 710 37.19 -14.27 0.18
N LEU A 711 36.36 -13.37 0.70
CA LEU A 711 36.71 -12.52 1.85
C LEU A 711 36.89 -13.34 3.14
N GLN A 712 36.07 -14.39 3.34
CA GLN A 712 36.20 -15.30 4.49
C GLN A 712 37.47 -16.15 4.43
N GLU A 713 37.84 -16.65 3.26
CA GLU A 713 39.06 -17.42 3.06
C GLU A 713 40.29 -16.56 3.37
N LYS A 714 40.36 -15.33 2.82
CA LYS A 714 41.44 -14.37 3.10
C LYS A 714 41.59 -14.06 4.59
N ALA A 715 40.47 -13.83 5.29
CA ALA A 715 40.46 -13.63 6.73
C ALA A 715 40.97 -14.86 7.52
N ARG A 716 40.74 -16.09 7.03
CA ARG A 716 41.24 -17.34 7.65
C ARG A 716 42.73 -17.59 7.39
N THR A 717 43.23 -17.32 6.19
CA THR A 717 44.65 -17.54 5.83
C THR A 717 45.61 -16.69 6.66
N VAL A 718 45.21 -15.48 7.06
CA VAL A 718 46.01 -14.63 7.95
C VAL A 718 46.02 -15.14 9.38
N SER A 719 44.87 -15.59 9.90
CA SER A 719 44.80 -16.19 11.24
C SER A 719 45.65 -17.47 11.37
N THR A 720 45.98 -18.13 10.27
CA THR A 720 46.83 -19.34 10.24
C THR A 720 48.32 -18.99 10.13
N SER A 721 48.65 -17.84 9.51
CA SER A 721 50.04 -17.38 9.33
C SER A 721 50.66 -16.76 10.59
N ILE A 722 49.85 -16.30 11.54
CA ILE A 722 50.33 -15.78 12.85
C ILE A 722 50.69 -16.91 13.82
N VAL A 723 50.28 -18.16 13.57
CA VAL A 723 50.58 -19.30 14.44
C VAL A 723 51.97 -19.91 14.18
N VAL A 724 52.72 -19.44 13.17
CA VAL A 724 54.01 -20.04 12.76
C VAL A 724 55.21 -19.09 12.97
N ILE A 725 55.28 -18.33 14.06
CA ILE A 725 56.56 -17.76 14.54
C ILE A 725 56.60 -17.72 16.08
N LEU A 726 56.74 -18.87 16.74
CA LEU A 726 57.37 -18.96 18.06
C LEU A 726 58.17 -20.29 18.10
N PRO A 727 59.47 -20.27 18.44
CA PRO A 727 60.28 -21.49 18.49
C PRO A 727 59.92 -22.35 19.72
N PRO A 728 60.16 -23.67 19.66
CA PRO A 728 59.71 -24.59 20.69
C PRO A 728 60.72 -24.63 21.83
N SER A 729 60.28 -24.35 23.06
CA SER A 729 60.95 -24.88 24.24
C SER A 729 60.00 -25.05 25.42
N THR A 730 59.89 -26.33 25.82
CA THR A 730 59.74 -26.83 27.21
C THR A 730 58.43 -26.46 27.96
N PHE A 731 57.54 -27.37 28.36
CA PHE A 731 57.75 -28.53 29.23
C PHE A 731 56.42 -29.33 29.39
N MET A 732 56.54 -30.65 29.23
CA MET A 732 55.94 -31.78 29.99
C MET A 732 54.53 -31.70 30.64
N THR A 733 53.63 -32.55 30.12
CA THR A 733 52.82 -33.61 30.78
C THR A 733 52.33 -33.37 32.23
N ALA A 734 51.02 -33.14 32.46
CA ALA A 734 49.92 -34.13 32.73
C ALA A 734 49.81 -34.57 34.22
N PRO A 735 48.70 -35.20 34.68
CA PRO A 735 47.29 -34.79 34.68
C PRO A 735 46.55 -35.01 36.04
N GLY A 736 45.37 -34.40 36.21
CA GLY A 736 44.25 -35.01 36.96
C GLY A 736 43.99 -34.59 38.42
N ALA A 737 42.87 -33.91 38.66
CA ALA A 737 42.01 -34.14 39.83
C ALA A 737 40.61 -33.54 39.58
N LYS A 738 39.57 -34.34 39.80
CA LYS A 738 38.13 -34.05 39.67
C LYS A 738 37.57 -33.37 40.94
N PRO A 739 36.31 -32.88 40.91
CA PRO A 739 35.85 -31.72 41.69
C PRO A 739 35.17 -32.08 43.02
N GLN A 740 35.00 -31.08 43.91
CA GLN A 740 33.96 -31.12 44.95
C GLN A 740 33.19 -29.79 45.09
N PRO A 741 31.87 -29.84 45.34
CA PRO A 741 30.98 -28.69 45.42
C PRO A 741 30.61 -28.29 46.87
N GLY A 742 30.13 -27.05 47.04
CA GLY A 742 29.59 -26.49 48.29
C GLY A 742 30.30 -25.19 48.65
N VAL A 743 29.69 -24.12 49.15
CA VAL A 743 28.48 -23.95 49.94
C VAL A 743 28.06 -22.46 49.87
N LYS A 744 26.75 -22.24 49.76
CA LYS A 744 25.92 -21.07 50.16
C LYS A 744 26.29 -19.64 49.72
N ARG A 745 25.39 -19.06 48.91
CA ARG A 745 25.03 -17.63 48.90
C ARG A 745 24.30 -17.22 50.19
N PRO A 746 24.49 -16.00 50.69
CA PRO A 746 23.46 -15.20 51.33
C PRO A 746 22.83 -14.19 50.34
N PRO A 747 21.64 -13.63 50.65
CA PRO A 747 20.75 -13.05 49.65
C PRO A 747 20.96 -11.55 49.41
N SER A 748 20.47 -11.14 48.23
CA SER A 748 19.94 -9.84 47.79
C SER A 748 20.20 -8.58 48.63
N ILE A 749 20.58 -7.49 47.95
CA ILE A 749 19.84 -6.21 47.88
C ILE A 749 20.37 -5.40 46.68
N SER A 750 19.43 -4.67 46.05
CA SER A 750 19.47 -3.71 44.92
C SER A 750 19.57 -4.28 43.51
#